data_AF-A0A8H4S7A6-F1
#
_entry.id   AF-A0A8H4S7A6-F1
#
_cell.length_a   1.000
_cell.length_b   1.000
_cell.length_c   1.000
_cell.angle_alpha   90.00
_cell.angle_beta   90.00
_cell.angle_gamma   90.00
#
_symmetry.space_group_name_H-M   'P 1'
#
loop_
_entity.id
_entity.type
_entity.pdbx_description
1 polymer ?
#
loop_
_entity_poly.entity_id
_entity_poly.type
_entity_poly.pdbx_seq_one_letter_code
_entity_poly.pdbx_strand_id
1 'polypeptide(L)'
;MKFLVTTRSSSFRDVADSSTFIQFCDPTCDDLSIPLTAPETVDVHIPKSILVEDPTAISRLQEYAEGRGVQIAGFPEEKILAMQWEESILRHAEKLYARACVNTRVQPQNMLKVKDGKETVLLVGAGIMNLVTAEYLAARGYQVHVVDAGPDPRCCKDWTRLGVTNGGGNARMYTRTEADNYNEKGSKIYENMQGVFRKTVHEGGWCVKPPDDFTAAEHSWVHAFEQIPAWLARTFRDNIQEVNMEAGKLWEEYIEGCPQLFQEVEFRKDILRMYVEPVALDTALTLHRQLGAILQATSLPEFLDTNPSFKPAAESDHLAGGITVEGFTVNIHPFVAKLMDRITELGGEFLWNCEVQGIMRDSLGKVTKLESRLGPLKADHFVVSPGVTGHTLLNGTGCENLVHGVLGVWLQIPNLNQQQKHSIKIHRRGHLVEDINVTVAKDVETGEDILMFGGGYGYVGEGRPAPGSLELMALFNELEEVARIYFPQGYAVAKARGTLHPGGNRKFCVRPFTPTGLGVYEKIPTASGGCLIISGGNNTGGFSQAPAVARAVWRSLVGEFDPLHMLFHPARGRLPTATSTATAYKYPVPETLSMGSIEARKPLRLLLLCSDGPQHRYLRYRLDQTFPGYRCILETTDGQVRQLLQKRRIIDACYTKYHGFRRHLSGHDRYRKTYFDDLIPDNHTSLTPDLTVDSVNSRQVWDAVAQWQPEITIVSGTKYIGKNLIARAGLMINLHTGHLPEYKGNHCIFFALNDGAVDKVSSTLHQLTSTLDGGDILDRVVPPVLPTDSEETLYTRCSHIAVDRVIKHVEQFSMGKKFDFVSQEMGGRTFRHRDRTPTKELGLLWKLRVNGLLRNYGTGKESEG
;
A
#
# COMPACT_ATOMS: atom_id res chain seq x y z
N MET A 1 -28.59 15.52 -20.78
CA MET A 1 -27.98 15.36 -19.44
C MET A 1 -27.52 13.92 -19.33
N LYS A 2 -26.25 13.67 -19.00
CA LYS A 2 -25.68 12.33 -18.88
C LYS A 2 -25.43 11.99 -17.40
N PHE A 3 -25.44 10.73 -17.02
CA PHE A 3 -25.31 10.30 -15.63
C PHE A 3 -24.07 9.45 -15.44
N LEU A 4 -23.19 9.84 -14.53
CA LEU A 4 -22.04 9.06 -14.15
C LEU A 4 -22.43 8.13 -13.00
N VAL A 5 -22.32 6.83 -13.22
CA VAL A 5 -22.72 5.77 -12.29
C VAL A 5 -21.49 4.96 -11.91
N THR A 6 -21.18 4.87 -10.62
CA THR A 6 -20.06 4.05 -10.12
C THR A 6 -20.53 3.04 -9.10
N THR A 7 -19.92 1.86 -9.12
CA THR A 7 -20.18 0.76 -8.19
C THR A 7 -18.86 0.09 -7.80
N ARG A 8 -18.82 -0.59 -6.65
CA ARG A 8 -17.67 -1.45 -6.28
C ARG A 8 -17.68 -2.81 -7.01
N SER A 9 -18.57 -3.02 -7.98
CA SER A 9 -18.59 -4.24 -8.79
C SER A 9 -17.44 -4.23 -9.78
N SER A 10 -16.72 -5.34 -9.84
CA SER A 10 -15.61 -5.58 -10.77
C SER A 10 -16.03 -5.89 -12.21
N SER A 11 -17.30 -5.74 -12.54
CA SER A 11 -17.80 -6.01 -13.88
C SER A 11 -19.09 -5.26 -14.11
N PHE A 12 -19.11 -4.39 -15.11
CA PHE A 12 -20.35 -3.93 -15.74
C PHE A 12 -20.69 -4.74 -17.00
N ARG A 13 -20.01 -5.89 -17.20
CA ARG A 13 -20.10 -6.72 -18.42
C ARG A 13 -21.50 -7.27 -18.71
N ASP A 14 -22.38 -7.38 -17.72
CA ASP A 14 -23.70 -8.01 -17.89
C ASP A 14 -24.83 -7.02 -18.24
N VAL A 15 -24.55 -5.70 -18.33
CA VAL A 15 -25.57 -4.67 -18.65
C VAL A 15 -25.47 -4.22 -20.11
N ALA A 16 -24.81 -5.03 -20.96
CA ALA A 16 -24.56 -4.76 -22.37
C ALA A 16 -25.81 -5.02 -23.25
N ASP A 17 -26.85 -4.22 -23.05
CA ASP A 17 -27.86 -4.00 -24.09
C ASP A 17 -28.42 -2.58 -23.94
N SER A 18 -28.22 -1.77 -24.99
CA SER A 18 -28.83 -0.45 -25.27
C SER A 18 -28.25 0.85 -24.69
N SER A 19 -26.97 0.96 -24.28
CA SER A 19 -26.37 2.27 -23.94
C SER A 19 -25.01 2.52 -24.60
N THR A 20 -24.73 3.76 -25.01
CA THR A 20 -23.46 4.19 -25.60
C THR A 20 -22.38 4.18 -24.52
N PHE A 21 -21.62 3.08 -24.39
CA PHE A 21 -20.59 2.95 -23.36
C PHE A 21 -19.29 3.62 -23.80
N ILE A 22 -18.74 4.48 -22.95
CA ILE A 22 -17.39 5.03 -23.15
C ILE A 22 -16.43 4.32 -22.20
N GLN A 23 -15.42 3.64 -22.77
CA GLN A 23 -14.29 3.12 -22.03
C GLN A 23 -13.33 4.27 -21.75
N PHE A 24 -12.92 4.42 -20.50
CA PHE A 24 -12.00 5.47 -20.07
C PHE A 24 -10.82 4.82 -19.35
N CYS A 25 -9.79 4.46 -20.11
CA CYS A 25 -8.39 4.27 -19.70
C CYS A 25 -7.68 3.45 -20.79
N ASP A 26 -7.19 4.09 -21.84
CA ASP A 26 -5.93 3.69 -22.48
C ASP A 26 -5.00 4.91 -22.44
N PRO A 27 -3.96 4.91 -21.59
CA PRO A 27 -3.04 6.04 -21.48
C PRO A 27 -2.12 6.23 -22.69
N THR A 28 -2.17 5.33 -23.69
CA THR A 28 -1.38 5.43 -24.94
C THR A 28 -2.16 6.03 -26.12
N CYS A 29 -3.47 6.25 -25.95
CA CYS A 29 -4.34 6.77 -27.00
C CYS A 29 -4.63 8.27 -26.79
N ASP A 30 -4.47 9.07 -27.85
CA ASP A 30 -4.88 10.49 -27.87
C ASP A 30 -6.42 10.66 -27.88
N ASP A 31 -7.17 9.57 -27.99
CA ASP A 31 -8.62 9.55 -27.98
C ASP A 31 -9.16 9.29 -26.56
N LEU A 32 -9.77 10.31 -25.97
CA LEU A 32 -10.25 10.27 -24.58
C LEU A 32 -11.53 9.45 -24.42
N SER A 33 -12.18 9.03 -25.51
CA SER A 33 -13.41 8.23 -25.48
C SER A 33 -13.41 7.12 -26.54
N ILE A 34 -13.30 5.85 -26.13
CA ILE A 34 -13.49 4.71 -27.04
C ILE A 34 -14.91 4.16 -26.85
N PRO A 35 -15.77 4.19 -27.89
CA PRO A 35 -17.06 3.49 -27.88
C PRO A 35 -16.83 1.97 -27.89
N LEU A 36 -17.49 1.23 -26.99
CA LEU A 36 -17.43 -0.25 -26.94
C LEU A 36 -18.02 -0.96 -28.18
N THR A 37 -18.44 -0.22 -29.21
CA THR A 37 -19.00 -0.75 -30.46
C THR A 37 -17.96 -1.05 -31.54
N ALA A 38 -16.68 -0.72 -31.34
CA ALA A 38 -15.60 -1.05 -32.28
C ALA A 38 -15.17 -2.54 -32.10
N PRO A 39 -15.43 -3.44 -33.07
CA PRO A 39 -15.27 -4.88 -32.86
C PRO A 39 -13.83 -5.38 -32.77
N GLU A 40 -12.81 -4.54 -33.01
CA GLU A 40 -11.45 -5.01 -33.30
C GLU A 40 -10.31 -4.39 -32.46
N THR A 41 -10.55 -3.46 -31.52
CA THR A 41 -9.43 -2.71 -30.88
C THR A 41 -9.51 -2.46 -29.37
N VAL A 42 -10.34 -3.17 -28.60
CA VAL A 42 -10.47 -2.86 -27.16
C VAL A 42 -9.76 -3.89 -26.27
N ASP A 43 -8.57 -3.51 -25.82
CA ASP A 43 -7.86 -4.12 -24.71
C ASP A 43 -8.66 -3.96 -23.40
N VAL A 44 -8.59 -4.96 -22.53
CA VAL A 44 -9.59 -5.25 -21.48
C VAL A 44 -9.47 -4.32 -20.26
N HIS A 45 -9.86 -3.06 -20.37
CA HIS A 45 -10.00 -2.16 -19.19
C HIS A 45 -11.46 -2.07 -18.71
N ILE A 46 -11.71 -2.50 -17.47
CA ILE A 46 -13.04 -2.38 -16.81
C ILE A 46 -13.16 -0.98 -16.18
N PRO A 47 -14.13 -0.15 -16.58
CA PRO A 47 -14.23 1.22 -16.10
C PRO A 47 -14.67 1.29 -14.63
N LYS A 48 -14.04 2.18 -13.84
CA LYS A 48 -14.41 2.50 -12.45
C LYS A 48 -15.79 3.14 -12.32
N SER A 49 -16.23 3.84 -13.36
CA SER A 49 -17.49 4.57 -13.44
C SER A 49 -17.99 4.54 -14.89
N ILE A 50 -19.31 4.52 -15.08
CA ILE A 50 -19.97 4.48 -16.38
C ILE A 50 -20.73 5.77 -16.62
N LEU A 51 -20.60 6.34 -17.81
CA LEU A 51 -21.48 7.42 -18.27
C LEU A 51 -22.71 6.82 -18.97
N VAL A 52 -23.90 7.21 -18.53
CA VAL A 52 -25.20 6.68 -18.99
C VAL A 52 -26.02 7.83 -19.56
N GLU A 53 -26.53 7.68 -20.77
CA GLU A 53 -27.39 8.69 -21.42
C GLU A 53 -28.87 8.49 -21.09
N ASP A 54 -29.32 7.23 -20.92
CA ASP A 54 -30.69 6.88 -20.58
C ASP A 54 -30.87 6.71 -19.05
N PRO A 55 -31.65 7.59 -18.37
CA PRO A 55 -31.94 7.46 -16.95
C PRO A 55 -32.55 6.12 -16.54
N THR A 56 -33.23 5.40 -17.44
CA THR A 56 -33.85 4.11 -17.13
C THR A 56 -32.83 2.99 -16.87
N ALA A 57 -31.61 3.12 -17.40
CA ALA A 57 -30.52 2.20 -17.13
C ALA A 57 -29.99 2.31 -15.68
N ILE A 58 -30.24 3.44 -15.02
CA ILE A 58 -29.81 3.68 -13.63
C ILE A 58 -30.45 2.68 -12.67
N SER A 59 -31.77 2.43 -12.80
CA SER A 59 -32.48 1.48 -11.95
C SER A 59 -31.93 0.05 -12.09
N ARG A 60 -31.60 -0.37 -13.32
CA ARG A 60 -30.97 -1.67 -13.59
C ARG A 60 -29.56 -1.76 -12.98
N LEU A 61 -28.78 -0.68 -13.05
CA LEU A 61 -27.45 -0.61 -12.43
C LEU A 61 -27.52 -0.62 -10.90
N GLN A 62 -28.55 0.00 -10.32
CA GLN A 62 -28.84 -0.04 -8.88
C GLN A 62 -29.23 -1.44 -8.41
N GLU A 63 -30.07 -2.15 -9.17
CA GLU A 63 -30.40 -3.56 -8.91
C GLU A 63 -29.17 -4.46 -9.03
N TYR A 64 -28.37 -4.31 -10.08
CA TYR A 64 -27.13 -5.08 -10.30
C TYR A 64 -26.08 -4.87 -9.20
N ALA A 65 -26.05 -3.69 -8.60
CA ALA A 65 -25.14 -3.41 -7.50
C ALA A 65 -25.49 -4.16 -6.20
N GLU A 66 -26.66 -4.78 -6.07
CA GLU A 66 -27.08 -5.63 -4.93
C GLU A 66 -26.77 -5.00 -3.55
N GLY A 67 -27.02 -3.70 -3.37
CA GLY A 67 -26.75 -3.01 -2.11
C GLY A 67 -25.29 -2.61 -1.85
N ARG A 68 -24.38 -2.78 -2.83
CA ARG A 68 -22.96 -2.35 -2.76
C ARG A 68 -22.75 -0.85 -3.01
N GLY A 69 -23.76 -0.03 -2.74
CA GLY A 69 -23.73 1.44 -2.81
C GLY A 69 -23.42 2.00 -4.21
N VAL A 70 -24.46 2.36 -4.98
CA VAL A 70 -24.30 3.08 -6.25
C VAL A 70 -24.19 4.57 -5.97
N GLN A 71 -23.18 5.23 -6.54
CA GLN A 71 -23.11 6.70 -6.56
C GLN A 71 -23.43 7.19 -7.97
N ILE A 72 -24.29 8.20 -8.05
CA ILE A 72 -24.78 8.76 -9.31
C ILE A 72 -24.54 10.27 -9.28
N ALA A 73 -23.96 10.81 -10.35
CA ALA A 73 -23.82 12.24 -10.54
C ALA A 73 -24.33 12.63 -11.93
N GLY A 74 -25.21 13.62 -12.01
CA GLY A 74 -25.72 14.14 -13.27
C GLY A 74 -24.80 15.20 -13.86
N PHE A 75 -24.55 15.13 -15.16
CA PHE A 75 -23.72 16.04 -15.93
C PHE A 75 -24.55 16.72 -17.02
N PRO A 76 -24.67 18.05 -17.01
CA PRO A 76 -25.23 18.77 -18.15
C PRO A 76 -24.32 18.59 -19.38
N GLU A 77 -24.91 18.51 -20.57
CA GLU A 77 -24.12 18.66 -21.80
C GLU A 77 -23.76 20.14 -21.93
N GLU A 78 -22.50 20.46 -21.68
CA GLU A 78 -22.00 21.81 -21.84
C GLU A 78 -21.45 21.99 -23.26
N LYS A 79 -21.68 23.17 -23.86
CA LYS A 79 -21.07 23.58 -25.14
C LYS A 79 -19.60 23.98 -24.95
N ILE A 80 -18.81 23.10 -24.37
CA ILE A 80 -17.35 23.24 -24.27
C ILE A 80 -16.70 22.41 -25.39
N LEU A 81 -15.49 22.76 -25.83
CA LEU A 81 -14.68 21.91 -26.70
C LEU A 81 -14.66 20.47 -26.16
N ALA A 82 -14.98 19.48 -27.00
CA ALA A 82 -15.26 18.09 -26.61
C ALA A 82 -14.23 17.50 -25.61
N MET A 83 -12.95 17.74 -25.85
CA MET A 83 -11.82 17.26 -25.02
C MET A 83 -11.85 17.77 -23.57
N GLN A 84 -12.26 19.02 -23.33
CA GLN A 84 -12.34 19.59 -21.97
C GLN A 84 -13.55 19.05 -21.19
N TRP A 85 -14.63 18.71 -21.89
CA TRP A 85 -15.82 18.12 -21.29
C TRP A 85 -15.56 16.66 -20.88
N GLU A 86 -14.88 15.88 -21.71
CA GLU A 86 -14.45 14.50 -21.38
C GLU A 86 -13.51 14.44 -20.18
N GLU A 87 -12.48 15.30 -20.15
CA GLU A 87 -11.60 15.43 -18.97
C GLU A 87 -12.38 15.76 -17.70
N SER A 88 -13.38 16.65 -17.77
CA SER A 88 -14.21 16.99 -16.61
C SER A 88 -14.96 15.77 -16.08
N ILE A 89 -15.52 14.95 -16.96
CA ILE A 89 -16.22 13.71 -16.59
C ILE A 89 -15.25 12.73 -15.92
N LEU A 90 -14.04 12.56 -16.46
CA LEU A 90 -13.01 11.69 -15.90
C LEU A 90 -12.61 12.08 -14.47
N ARG A 91 -12.43 13.38 -14.23
CA ARG A 91 -12.12 13.93 -12.89
C ARG A 91 -13.23 13.62 -11.89
N HIS A 92 -14.48 13.77 -12.31
CA HIS A 92 -15.61 13.45 -11.46
C HIS A 92 -15.78 11.95 -11.25
N ALA A 93 -15.53 11.11 -12.26
CA ALA A 93 -15.59 9.65 -12.18
C ALA A 93 -14.67 9.12 -11.09
N GLU A 94 -13.47 9.68 -11.04
CA GLU A 94 -12.42 9.26 -10.13
C GLU A 94 -12.74 9.65 -8.66
N LYS A 95 -13.22 10.88 -8.43
CA LYS A 95 -13.74 11.32 -7.11
C LYS A 95 -14.98 10.53 -6.69
N LEU A 96 -15.91 10.27 -7.61
CA LEU A 96 -17.16 9.54 -7.34
C LEU A 96 -16.87 8.09 -6.93
N TYR A 97 -15.92 7.43 -7.61
CA TYR A 97 -15.48 6.07 -7.25
C TYR A 97 -14.85 6.02 -5.85
N ALA A 98 -13.98 7.00 -5.53
CA ALA A 98 -13.42 7.11 -4.17
C ALA A 98 -14.53 7.31 -3.12
N ARG A 99 -15.53 8.15 -3.40
CA ARG A 99 -16.68 8.36 -2.51
C ARG A 99 -17.52 7.08 -2.32
N ALA A 100 -17.73 6.30 -3.37
CA ALA A 100 -18.41 5.01 -3.26
C ALA A 100 -17.64 4.01 -2.37
N CYS A 101 -16.31 4.03 -2.42
CA CYS A 101 -15.46 3.23 -1.55
C CYS A 101 -15.53 3.65 -0.07
N VAL A 102 -15.69 4.95 0.21
CA VAL A 102 -15.90 5.47 1.57
C VAL A 102 -17.25 5.00 2.13
N ASN A 103 -18.33 5.18 1.38
CA ASN A 103 -19.71 4.96 1.85
C ASN A 103 -20.06 3.47 2.06
N THR A 104 -19.38 2.54 1.40
CA THR A 104 -19.68 1.10 1.53
C THR A 104 -19.06 0.43 2.76
N ARG A 105 -18.12 1.09 3.44
CA ARG A 105 -17.52 0.60 4.69
C ARG A 105 -18.26 1.07 5.94
N VAL A 106 -19.32 1.88 5.79
CA VAL A 106 -20.10 2.45 6.89
C VAL A 106 -21.57 2.16 6.65
N GLN A 107 -22.03 1.00 7.13
CA GLN A 107 -23.39 0.93 7.65
C GLN A 107 -23.29 1.22 9.15
N PRO A 108 -23.90 2.31 9.64
CA PRO A 108 -23.96 2.56 11.07
C PRO A 108 -24.92 1.55 11.68
N GLN A 109 -24.39 0.54 12.36
CA GLN A 109 -25.11 0.02 13.51
C GLN A 109 -24.98 1.08 14.60
N ASN A 110 -26.01 1.92 14.71
CA ASN A 110 -26.30 2.68 15.92
C ASN A 110 -26.38 1.68 17.08
N MET A 111 -25.24 1.42 17.71
CA MET A 111 -25.17 1.02 19.09
C MET A 111 -24.27 2.03 19.77
N LEU A 112 -24.88 3.16 20.16
CA LEU A 112 -24.40 3.95 21.29
C LEU A 112 -24.38 3.01 22.50
N LYS A 113 -23.32 2.22 22.63
CA LYS A 113 -22.93 1.69 23.94
C LYS A 113 -22.40 2.90 24.68
N VAL A 114 -23.20 3.39 25.63
CA VAL A 114 -22.71 4.26 26.69
C VAL A 114 -21.59 3.48 27.39
N LYS A 115 -20.34 3.74 27.00
CA LYS A 115 -19.18 3.23 27.70
C LYS A 115 -18.94 4.17 28.88
N ASP A 116 -18.95 3.61 30.08
CA ASP A 116 -18.41 4.30 31.26
C ASP A 116 -16.89 4.41 31.09
N GLY A 117 -16.42 5.58 30.65
CA GLY A 117 -14.99 5.89 30.45
C GLY A 117 -14.72 6.77 29.23
N LYS A 118 -13.55 7.42 29.19
CA LYS A 118 -13.07 8.15 28.00
C LYS A 118 -12.73 7.14 26.89
N GLU A 119 -13.16 7.40 25.66
CA GLU A 119 -12.75 6.58 24.51
C GLU A 119 -11.24 6.67 24.30
N THR A 120 -10.62 5.52 24.06
CA THR A 120 -9.17 5.40 23.92
C THR A 120 -8.73 5.43 22.46
N VAL A 121 -7.70 6.24 22.15
CA VAL A 121 -7.11 6.35 20.81
C VAL A 121 -5.62 6.07 20.91
N LEU A 122 -5.15 5.04 20.18
CA LEU A 122 -3.73 4.72 20.09
C LEU A 122 -3.16 5.22 18.75
N LEU A 123 -2.16 6.11 18.82
CA LEU A 123 -1.50 6.70 17.66
C LEU A 123 -0.12 6.06 17.46
N VAL A 124 0.14 5.50 16.28
CA VAL A 124 1.43 4.90 15.90
C VAL A 124 2.23 5.88 15.06
N GLY A 125 3.38 6.30 15.59
CA GLY A 125 4.26 7.36 15.09
C GLY A 125 4.03 8.68 15.83
N ALA A 126 5.10 9.30 16.32
CA ALA A 126 5.15 10.59 17.00
C ALA A 126 5.70 11.70 16.07
N GLY A 127 5.41 11.59 14.77
CA GLY A 127 5.62 12.67 13.82
C GLY A 127 4.58 13.78 13.99
N ILE A 128 4.85 14.96 13.43
CA ILE A 128 4.00 16.16 13.55
C ILE A 128 2.51 15.88 13.24
N MET A 129 2.23 15.06 12.22
CA MET A 129 0.88 14.69 11.82
C MET A 129 0.09 14.08 12.98
N ASN A 130 0.69 13.10 13.66
CA ASN A 130 0.07 12.42 14.79
C ASN A 130 0.16 13.22 16.07
N LEU A 131 1.18 14.06 16.28
CA LEU A 131 1.23 14.92 17.46
C LEU A 131 0.12 15.97 17.43
N VAL A 132 -0.13 16.62 16.29
CA VAL A 132 -1.26 17.54 16.14
C VAL A 132 -2.59 16.78 16.29
N THR A 133 -2.70 15.58 15.72
CA THR A 133 -3.88 14.73 15.89
C THR A 133 -4.11 14.33 17.35
N ALA A 134 -3.06 13.93 18.08
CA ALA A 134 -3.13 13.53 19.48
C ALA A 134 -3.58 14.70 20.37
N GLU A 135 -3.00 15.89 20.19
CA GLU A 135 -3.43 17.08 20.95
C GLU A 135 -4.87 17.46 20.61
N TYR A 136 -5.23 17.46 19.32
CA TYR A 136 -6.59 17.80 18.87
C TYR A 136 -7.66 16.87 19.46
N LEU A 137 -7.34 15.58 19.61
CA LEU A 137 -8.22 14.58 20.23
C LEU A 137 -8.21 14.68 21.76
N ALA A 138 -7.05 14.83 22.40
CA ALA A 138 -6.93 14.97 23.85
C ALA A 138 -7.68 16.21 24.37
N ALA A 139 -7.58 17.33 23.65
CA ALA A 139 -8.32 18.56 23.94
C ALA A 139 -9.85 18.37 23.85
N ARG A 140 -10.31 17.33 23.15
CA ARG A 140 -11.72 16.93 23.00
C ARG A 140 -12.13 15.79 23.93
N GLY A 141 -11.28 15.44 24.90
CA GLY A 141 -11.61 14.50 25.97
C GLY A 141 -11.29 13.03 25.69
N TYR A 142 -10.69 12.70 24.54
CA TYR A 142 -10.20 11.34 24.27
C TYR A 142 -8.98 11.02 25.14
N GLN A 143 -8.85 9.75 25.55
CA GLN A 143 -7.62 9.26 26.17
C GLN A 143 -6.65 8.82 25.06
N VAL A 144 -5.56 9.55 24.89
CA VAL A 144 -4.62 9.31 23.78
C VAL A 144 -3.34 8.63 24.26
N HIS A 145 -2.92 7.59 23.56
CA HIS A 145 -1.62 6.93 23.76
C HIS A 145 -0.82 7.01 22.46
N VAL A 146 0.33 7.67 22.49
CA VAL A 146 1.22 7.79 21.31
C VAL A 146 2.35 6.80 21.46
N VAL A 147 2.57 5.98 20.44
CA VAL A 147 3.59 4.94 20.39
C VAL A 147 4.55 5.23 19.24
N ASP A 148 5.85 5.25 19.50
CA ASP A 148 6.87 5.44 18.46
C ASP A 148 7.97 4.39 18.54
N ALA A 149 8.47 3.97 17.38
CA ALA A 149 9.56 3.01 17.26
C ALA A 149 10.90 3.61 17.72
N GLY A 150 11.07 4.93 17.58
CA GLY A 150 12.21 5.70 18.02
C GLY A 150 12.16 6.09 19.50
N PRO A 151 13.27 6.65 20.02
CA PRO A 151 13.34 7.18 21.38
C PRO A 151 12.62 8.54 21.48
N ASP A 152 12.40 9.00 22.71
CA ASP A 152 11.86 10.35 22.98
C ASP A 152 12.77 11.42 22.36
N PRO A 153 12.24 12.25 21.42
CA PRO A 153 13.03 13.26 20.74
C PRO A 153 13.53 14.39 21.66
N ARG A 154 12.92 14.59 22.83
CA ARG A 154 13.32 15.64 23.78
C ARG A 154 14.66 15.34 24.45
N CYS A 155 15.03 14.06 24.57
CA CYS A 155 16.27 13.64 25.23
C CYS A 155 17.27 12.91 24.31
N CYS A 156 16.85 12.48 23.12
CA CYS A 156 17.73 11.77 22.20
C CYS A 156 18.64 12.72 21.40
N LYS A 157 19.96 12.55 21.53
CA LYS A 157 20.96 13.28 20.72
C LYS A 157 21.25 12.66 19.36
N ASP A 158 20.99 11.36 19.21
CA ASP A 158 21.20 10.64 17.95
C ASP A 158 20.02 10.85 17.00
N TRP A 159 20.19 11.81 16.08
CA TRP A 159 19.18 12.17 15.10
C TRP A 159 18.81 11.03 14.15
N THR A 160 19.71 10.06 13.92
CA THR A 160 19.47 8.95 12.98
C THR A 160 18.39 8.01 13.50
N ARG A 161 18.17 7.97 14.81
CA ARG A 161 17.13 7.16 15.45
C ARG A 161 15.77 7.83 15.49
N LEU A 162 15.69 9.11 15.11
CA LEU A 162 14.45 9.89 15.17
C LEU A 162 13.68 9.84 13.86
N GLY A 163 12.36 9.94 13.94
CA GLY A 163 11.47 10.06 12.78
C GLY A 163 11.64 11.39 12.04
N VAL A 164 10.97 11.53 10.89
CA VAL A 164 11.12 12.66 9.95
C VAL A 164 11.04 14.04 10.59
N THR A 165 10.20 14.21 11.63
CA THR A 165 9.99 15.50 12.30
C THR A 165 11.22 15.98 13.07
N ASN A 166 11.89 15.11 13.82
CA ASN A 166 13.03 15.48 14.68
C ASN A 166 14.39 14.99 14.16
N GLY A 167 14.42 14.06 13.19
CA GLY A 167 15.64 13.60 12.55
C GLY A 167 16.22 14.60 11.55
N GLY A 168 15.37 15.46 10.97
CA GLY A 168 15.78 16.52 10.04
C GLY A 168 16.26 17.80 10.73
N GLY A 169 16.36 18.88 9.96
CA GLY A 169 16.63 20.21 10.47
C GLY A 169 15.44 20.81 11.21
N ASN A 170 15.76 21.72 12.13
CA ASN A 170 14.82 22.38 13.04
C ASN A 170 13.98 23.47 12.32
N ALA A 171 13.24 23.11 11.28
CA ALA A 171 12.48 24.09 10.49
C ALA A 171 11.30 23.45 9.78
N ARG A 172 10.10 24.05 9.87
CA ARG A 172 8.96 23.69 9.03
C ARG A 172 8.23 24.94 8.54
N MET A 173 7.61 24.82 7.38
CA MET A 173 6.95 25.90 6.66
C MET A 173 5.53 25.49 6.29
N TYR A 174 4.62 26.46 6.35
CA TYR A 174 3.31 26.39 5.74
C TYR A 174 3.18 27.47 4.66
N THR A 175 2.70 27.07 3.49
CA THR A 175 2.13 27.94 2.45
C THR A 175 0.97 27.20 1.78
N ARG A 176 0.12 27.91 1.03
CA ARG A 176 -0.99 27.31 0.26
C ARG A 176 -0.54 26.35 -0.87
N THR A 177 0.77 26.22 -1.08
CA THR A 177 1.39 25.48 -2.20
C THR A 177 2.46 24.47 -1.75
N GLU A 178 2.54 24.15 -0.46
CA GLU A 178 3.42 23.05 -0.03
C GLU A 178 2.93 21.69 -0.58
N ALA A 179 3.81 20.68 -0.66
CA ALA A 179 3.55 19.41 -1.34
C ALA A 179 3.27 19.53 -2.84
N ASP A 180 4.25 20.03 -3.60
CA ASP A 180 4.18 20.04 -5.06
C ASP A 180 3.87 18.66 -5.66
N ASN A 181 3.09 18.64 -6.74
CA ASN A 181 2.75 17.41 -7.45
C ASN A 181 3.75 17.17 -8.58
N TYR A 182 4.71 16.28 -8.34
CA TYR A 182 5.78 15.96 -9.29
C TYR A 182 5.33 15.05 -10.45
N ASN A 183 4.08 14.59 -10.48
CA ASN A 183 3.53 13.85 -11.63
C ASN A 183 3.12 14.79 -12.79
N GLU A 184 3.07 16.10 -12.56
CA GLU A 184 2.58 17.05 -13.55
C GLU A 184 3.44 17.06 -14.82
N LYS A 185 2.81 16.68 -15.95
CA LYS A 185 3.45 16.74 -17.27
C LYS A 185 3.32 18.15 -17.84
N GLY A 186 4.43 18.68 -18.36
CA GLY A 186 4.46 20.02 -18.97
C GLY A 186 4.40 21.17 -17.98
N SER A 187 4.76 20.94 -16.71
CA SER A 187 4.95 22.02 -15.74
C SER A 187 5.97 23.02 -16.27
N LYS A 188 5.70 24.32 -16.07
CA LYS A 188 6.66 25.39 -16.36
C LYS A 188 7.58 25.70 -15.18
N ILE A 189 7.20 25.19 -14.00
CA ILE A 189 7.95 25.28 -12.75
C ILE A 189 8.96 24.12 -12.71
N TYR A 190 8.51 22.88 -12.90
CA TYR A 190 9.39 21.69 -12.86
C TYR A 190 9.62 21.10 -14.26
N GLU A 191 10.85 20.65 -14.55
CA GLU A 191 11.21 20.09 -15.85
C GLU A 191 11.49 18.58 -15.79
N ASN A 192 10.98 17.81 -16.77
CA ASN A 192 11.34 16.40 -16.98
C ASN A 192 11.09 15.42 -15.80
N MET A 193 10.13 15.71 -14.92
CA MET A 193 9.87 14.91 -13.70
C MET A 193 9.45 13.45 -13.93
N GLN A 194 8.92 13.09 -15.12
CA GLN A 194 8.41 11.74 -15.40
C GLN A 194 9.45 10.64 -15.13
N GLY A 195 10.69 10.81 -15.61
CA GLY A 195 11.75 9.80 -15.49
C GLY A 195 12.69 10.02 -14.31
N VAL A 196 12.33 10.89 -13.34
CA VAL A 196 13.27 11.35 -12.31
C VAL A 196 13.72 10.22 -11.38
N PHE A 197 12.89 9.18 -11.21
CA PHE A 197 13.20 7.98 -10.43
C PHE A 197 13.90 6.87 -11.23
N ARG A 198 14.32 7.14 -12.48
CA ARG A 198 15.07 6.20 -13.34
C ARG A 198 16.52 6.61 -13.54
N LYS A 199 16.97 7.65 -12.85
CA LYS A 199 18.30 8.22 -12.96
C LYS A 199 18.86 8.49 -11.57
N THR A 200 20.16 8.30 -11.40
CA THR A 200 20.83 8.67 -10.15
C THR A 200 20.90 10.19 -9.99
N VAL A 201 21.23 10.69 -8.80
CA VAL A 201 21.39 12.14 -8.57
C VAL A 201 22.43 12.73 -9.53
N HIS A 202 23.58 12.10 -9.71
CA HIS A 202 24.61 12.57 -10.65
C HIS A 202 24.15 12.59 -12.11
N GLU A 203 23.18 11.76 -12.49
CA GLU A 203 22.60 11.71 -13.83
C GLU A 203 21.38 12.66 -14.00
N GLY A 204 21.14 13.52 -13.02
CA GLY A 204 20.03 14.48 -13.01
C GLY A 204 18.68 13.85 -12.62
N GLY A 205 18.69 12.73 -11.90
CA GLY A 205 17.51 12.12 -11.28
C GLY A 205 17.49 12.29 -9.77
N TRP A 206 16.64 11.50 -9.11
CA TRP A 206 16.48 11.51 -7.66
C TRP A 206 17.03 10.26 -6.99
N CYS A 207 17.50 9.24 -7.72
CA CYS A 207 17.86 7.98 -7.08
C CYS A 207 19.20 8.08 -6.34
N VAL A 208 19.22 7.71 -5.06
CA VAL A 208 20.48 7.62 -4.27
C VAL A 208 21.10 6.22 -4.27
N LYS A 209 20.54 5.33 -5.10
CA LYS A 209 21.06 4.02 -5.48
C LYS A 209 20.75 3.76 -6.95
N PRO A 210 21.52 2.92 -7.67
CA PRO A 210 21.23 2.56 -9.05
C PRO A 210 19.80 2.00 -9.22
N PRO A 211 19.06 2.39 -10.26
CA PRO A 211 17.75 1.81 -10.56
C PRO A 211 17.76 0.28 -10.79
N ASP A 212 18.90 -0.27 -11.21
CA ASP A 212 19.09 -1.73 -11.36
C ASP A 212 19.06 -2.48 -10.01
N ASP A 213 19.28 -1.77 -8.90
CA ASP A 213 19.21 -2.30 -7.53
C ASP A 213 17.81 -2.16 -6.91
N PHE A 214 16.80 -1.82 -7.71
CA PHE A 214 15.43 -1.67 -7.20
C PHE A 214 14.80 -3.02 -6.93
N THR A 215 14.05 -3.10 -5.83
CA THR A 215 13.15 -4.22 -5.58
C THR A 215 11.97 -4.17 -6.54
N ALA A 216 11.23 -5.28 -6.67
CA ALA A 216 10.00 -5.29 -7.46
C ALA A 216 8.95 -4.29 -6.95
N ALA A 217 8.89 -4.06 -5.63
CA ALA A 217 8.02 -3.04 -5.04
C ALA A 217 8.44 -1.63 -5.45
N GLU A 218 9.74 -1.33 -5.44
CA GLU A 218 10.30 -0.06 -5.91
C GLU A 218 10.04 0.18 -7.40
N HIS A 219 10.24 -0.83 -8.25
CA HIS A 219 9.88 -0.74 -9.67
C HIS A 219 8.39 -0.50 -9.88
N SER A 220 7.53 -1.19 -9.14
CA SER A 220 6.07 -1.03 -9.24
C SER A 220 5.63 0.37 -8.81
N TRP A 221 6.20 0.89 -7.73
CA TRP A 221 5.91 2.24 -7.24
C TRP A 221 6.34 3.31 -8.24
N VAL A 222 7.56 3.19 -8.78
CA VAL A 222 8.08 4.14 -9.79
C VAL A 222 7.26 4.08 -11.07
N HIS A 223 6.89 2.88 -11.52
CA HIS A 223 6.01 2.73 -12.67
C HIS A 223 4.63 3.37 -12.42
N ALA A 224 4.05 3.19 -11.22
CA ALA A 224 2.78 3.83 -10.87
C ALA A 224 2.87 5.37 -10.88
N PHE A 225 4.02 5.93 -10.46
CA PHE A 225 4.27 7.38 -10.53
C PHE A 225 4.36 7.88 -11.98
N GLU A 226 5.04 7.14 -12.85
CA GLU A 226 5.24 7.46 -14.27
C GLU A 226 3.94 7.40 -15.09
N GLN A 227 3.03 6.48 -14.74
CA GLN A 227 1.80 6.22 -15.49
C GLN A 227 0.65 7.20 -15.19
N ILE A 228 0.82 8.16 -14.28
CA ILE A 228 -0.24 9.14 -14.01
C ILE A 228 -0.42 10.06 -15.24
N PRO A 229 -1.63 10.13 -15.84
CA PRO A 229 -1.87 10.98 -16.99
C PRO A 229 -1.93 12.46 -16.60
N ALA A 230 -1.62 13.35 -17.54
CA ALA A 230 -1.45 14.79 -17.29
C ALA A 230 -2.69 15.44 -16.66
N TRP A 231 -3.89 15.09 -17.13
CA TRP A 231 -5.16 15.62 -16.60
C TRP A 231 -5.39 15.21 -15.13
N LEU A 232 -4.95 14.00 -14.75
CA LEU A 232 -5.11 13.46 -13.40
C LEU A 232 -4.07 14.04 -12.45
N ALA A 233 -2.81 14.17 -12.89
CA ALA A 233 -1.77 14.87 -12.14
C ALA A 233 -2.19 16.31 -11.82
N ARG A 234 -2.77 17.02 -12.81
CA ARG A 234 -3.34 18.37 -12.62
C ARG A 234 -4.42 18.38 -11.53
N THR A 235 -5.32 17.39 -11.56
CA THR A 235 -6.38 17.24 -10.56
C THR A 235 -5.84 16.96 -9.16
N PHE A 236 -4.79 16.14 -9.04
CA PHE A 236 -4.14 15.84 -7.76
C PHE A 236 -3.46 17.06 -7.17
N ARG A 237 -2.75 17.84 -8.00
CA ARG A 237 -2.20 19.14 -7.58
C ARG A 237 -3.29 20.06 -7.04
N ASP A 238 -4.41 20.21 -7.75
CA ASP A 238 -5.50 21.07 -7.31
C ASP A 238 -6.11 20.57 -5.97
N ASN A 239 -6.19 19.25 -5.77
CA ASN A 239 -6.67 18.67 -4.51
C ASN A 239 -5.68 18.87 -3.36
N ILE A 240 -4.36 18.85 -3.61
CA ILE A 240 -3.35 19.19 -2.60
C ILE A 240 -3.49 20.65 -2.18
N GLN A 241 -3.67 21.57 -3.14
CA GLN A 241 -3.86 22.99 -2.87
C GLN A 241 -5.15 23.24 -2.08
N GLU A 242 -6.25 22.56 -2.42
CA GLU A 242 -7.51 22.60 -1.66
C GLU A 242 -7.30 22.19 -0.20
N VAL A 243 -6.58 21.08 0.04
CA VAL A 243 -6.26 20.60 1.39
C VAL A 243 -5.36 21.59 2.13
N ASN A 244 -4.36 22.18 1.48
CA ASN A 244 -3.48 23.17 2.09
C ASN A 244 -4.24 24.43 2.50
N MET A 245 -5.11 24.96 1.64
CA MET A 245 -5.92 26.14 1.97
C MET A 245 -6.81 25.89 3.19
N GLU A 246 -7.41 24.70 3.27
CA GLU A 246 -8.23 24.34 4.42
C GLU A 246 -7.38 24.12 5.68
N ALA A 247 -6.20 23.51 5.55
CA ALA A 247 -5.26 23.40 6.65
C ALA A 247 -4.77 24.77 7.13
N GLY A 248 -4.65 25.77 6.26
CA GLY A 248 -4.33 27.15 6.60
C GLY A 248 -5.30 27.78 7.58
N LYS A 249 -6.60 27.68 7.30
CA LYS A 249 -7.64 28.17 8.21
C LYS A 249 -7.55 27.49 9.58
N LEU A 250 -7.33 26.17 9.58
CA LEU A 250 -7.18 25.40 10.81
C LEU A 250 -5.89 25.75 11.57
N TRP A 251 -4.81 26.10 10.86
CA TRP A 251 -3.59 26.63 11.48
C TRP A 251 -3.84 28.00 12.12
N GLU A 252 -4.56 28.90 11.46
CA GLU A 252 -4.94 30.20 12.03
C GLU A 252 -5.76 30.03 13.31
N GLU A 253 -6.80 29.19 13.28
CA GLU A 253 -7.58 28.82 14.46
C GLU A 253 -6.69 28.25 15.57
N TYR A 254 -5.70 27.42 15.21
CA TYR A 254 -4.80 26.82 16.19
C TYR A 254 -3.81 27.81 16.80
N ILE A 255 -3.30 28.74 16.00
CA ILE A 255 -2.43 29.84 16.46
C ILE A 255 -3.20 30.76 17.42
N GLU A 256 -4.45 31.09 17.09
CA GLU A 256 -5.31 31.94 17.93
C GLU A 256 -5.76 31.24 19.21
N GLY A 257 -6.13 29.95 19.12
CA GLY A 257 -6.63 29.17 20.24
C GLY A 257 -5.54 28.68 21.20
N CYS A 258 -4.29 28.52 20.74
CA CYS A 258 -3.17 28.00 21.53
C CYS A 258 -1.87 28.82 21.30
N PRO A 259 -1.87 30.15 21.53
CA PRO A 259 -0.74 31.01 21.20
C PRO A 259 0.57 30.62 21.92
N GLN A 260 0.48 30.01 23.10
CA GLN A 260 1.61 29.51 23.87
C GLN A 260 2.46 28.46 23.13
N LEU A 261 1.86 27.67 22.22
CA LEU A 261 2.59 26.71 21.40
C LEU A 261 3.48 27.39 20.35
N PHE A 262 3.14 28.62 19.97
CA PHE A 262 3.83 29.41 18.93
C PHE A 262 4.76 30.47 19.51
N GLN A 263 4.88 30.55 20.84
CA GLN A 263 5.89 31.38 21.51
C GLN A 263 7.22 30.62 21.59
N GLU A 264 8.35 31.33 21.45
CA GLU A 264 9.72 30.77 21.57
C GLU A 264 10.03 29.62 20.60
N VAL A 265 9.33 29.58 19.46
CA VAL A 265 9.58 28.62 18.37
C VAL A 265 10.00 29.33 17.09
N GLU A 266 10.54 30.55 17.20
CA GLU A 266 10.84 31.45 16.07
C GLU A 266 9.70 31.48 15.03
N PHE A 267 8.49 31.73 15.51
CA PHE A 267 7.34 31.87 14.62
C PHE A 267 7.54 33.11 13.73
N ARG A 268 7.64 32.90 12.42
CA ARG A 268 7.79 33.97 11.42
C ARG A 268 6.65 33.91 10.42
N LYS A 269 6.00 35.04 10.20
CA LYS A 269 4.98 35.19 9.15
C LYS A 269 5.61 35.58 7.83
N ASP A 270 4.89 35.23 6.79
CA ASP A 270 5.12 35.54 5.39
C ASP A 270 6.40 34.89 4.85
N ILE A 271 6.31 34.42 3.61
CA ILE A 271 7.39 33.70 2.95
C ILE A 271 7.83 34.48 1.72
N LEU A 272 9.12 34.75 1.63
CA LEU A 272 9.74 35.28 0.43
C LEU A 272 9.97 34.14 -0.56
N ARG A 273 9.33 34.15 -1.72
CA ARG A 273 9.56 33.16 -2.77
C ARG A 273 10.42 33.75 -3.87
N MET A 274 11.55 33.11 -4.15
CA MET A 274 12.55 33.56 -5.11
C MET A 274 12.66 32.54 -6.23
N TYR A 275 12.78 33.04 -7.46
CA TYR A 275 12.80 32.22 -8.67
C TYR A 275 14.01 32.59 -9.52
N VAL A 276 14.74 31.59 -10.01
CA VAL A 276 15.89 31.79 -10.89
C VAL A 276 15.43 32.14 -12.30
N GLU A 277 14.43 31.43 -12.83
CA GLU A 277 13.98 31.62 -14.22
C GLU A 277 12.73 32.52 -14.30
N PRO A 278 12.66 33.47 -15.27
CA PRO A 278 11.47 34.32 -15.45
C PRO A 278 10.19 33.53 -15.72
N VAL A 279 10.29 32.44 -16.50
CA VAL A 279 9.13 31.60 -16.83
C VAL A 279 8.54 30.89 -15.60
N ALA A 280 9.39 30.50 -14.64
CA ALA A 280 8.95 29.91 -13.39
C ALA A 280 8.30 30.97 -12.48
N LEU A 281 8.91 32.17 -12.41
CA LEU A 281 8.36 33.33 -11.69
C LEU A 281 6.97 33.71 -12.20
N ASP A 282 6.77 33.87 -13.51
CA ASP A 282 5.50 34.26 -14.11
C ASP A 282 4.40 33.22 -13.84
N THR A 283 4.77 31.93 -13.96
CA THR A 283 3.86 30.81 -13.70
C THR A 283 3.46 30.79 -12.21
N ALA A 284 4.44 30.93 -11.32
CA ALA A 284 4.19 30.96 -9.88
C ALA A 284 3.38 32.17 -9.45
N LEU A 285 3.64 33.36 -10.00
CA LEU A 285 2.87 34.57 -9.75
C LEU A 285 1.40 34.38 -10.14
N THR A 286 1.15 33.73 -11.29
CA THR A 286 -0.21 33.39 -11.73
C THR A 286 -0.90 32.44 -10.76
N LEU A 287 -0.21 31.37 -10.36
CA LEU A 287 -0.71 30.39 -9.41
C LEU A 287 -1.03 31.02 -8.04
N HIS A 288 -0.12 31.79 -7.48
CA HIS A 288 -0.30 32.42 -6.18
C HIS A 288 -1.40 33.49 -6.18
N ARG A 289 -1.61 34.20 -7.30
CA ARG A 289 -2.77 35.10 -7.46
C ARG A 289 -4.08 34.32 -7.45
N GLN A 290 -4.16 33.20 -8.18
CA GLN A 290 -5.34 32.33 -8.20
C GLN A 290 -5.67 31.78 -6.81
N LEU A 291 -4.63 31.41 -6.05
CA LEU A 291 -4.78 30.93 -4.67
C LEU A 291 -4.98 32.06 -3.66
N GLY A 292 -5.01 33.33 -4.06
CA GLY A 292 -5.14 34.48 -3.16
C GLY A 292 -4.03 34.59 -2.12
N ALA A 293 -2.81 34.14 -2.46
CA ALA A 293 -1.68 34.03 -1.53
C ALA A 293 -0.70 35.22 -1.61
N ILE A 294 -0.76 36.05 -2.65
CA ILE A 294 0.19 37.16 -2.85
C ILE A 294 -0.08 38.28 -1.84
N LEU A 295 0.95 38.66 -1.09
CA LEU A 295 0.97 39.86 -0.25
C LEU A 295 1.69 41.01 -0.97
N GLN A 296 2.80 40.71 -1.63
CA GLN A 296 3.59 41.67 -2.40
C GLN A 296 4.19 41.01 -3.64
N ALA A 297 4.07 41.68 -4.78
CA ALA A 297 4.72 41.28 -6.03
C ALA A 297 5.17 42.56 -6.76
N THR A 298 6.48 42.82 -6.73
CA THR A 298 7.10 44.04 -7.28
C THR A 298 8.01 43.70 -8.46
N SER A 299 8.45 44.73 -9.18
CA SER A 299 9.51 44.55 -10.18
C SER A 299 10.83 44.11 -9.54
N LEU A 300 11.75 43.51 -10.32
CA LEU A 300 13.06 43.08 -9.81
C LEU A 300 13.85 44.24 -9.16
N PRO A 301 13.93 45.46 -9.73
CA PRO A 301 14.61 46.58 -9.07
C PRO A 301 14.02 46.91 -7.69
N GLU A 302 12.69 47.02 -7.57
CA GLU A 302 12.01 47.29 -6.30
C GLU A 302 12.21 46.16 -5.27
N PHE A 303 12.21 44.90 -5.75
CA PHE A 303 12.53 43.74 -4.92
C PHE A 303 13.96 43.82 -4.36
N LEU A 304 14.93 44.22 -5.18
CA LEU A 304 16.33 44.34 -4.79
C LEU A 304 16.60 45.57 -3.91
N ASP A 305 15.78 46.62 -4.01
CA ASP A 305 15.87 47.77 -3.10
C ASP A 305 15.39 47.40 -1.69
N THR A 306 14.38 46.54 -1.60
CA THR A 306 13.89 46.00 -0.32
C THR A 306 14.74 44.84 0.21
N ASN A 307 15.43 44.10 -0.67
CA ASN A 307 16.29 42.97 -0.33
C ASN A 307 17.69 43.10 -0.97
N PRO A 308 18.51 44.08 -0.56
CA PRO A 308 19.78 44.40 -1.22
C PRO A 308 20.82 43.29 -1.15
N SER A 309 20.70 42.36 -0.20
CA SER A 309 21.57 41.19 -0.06
C SER A 309 21.52 40.25 -1.28
N PHE A 310 20.45 40.29 -2.07
CA PHE A 310 20.29 39.42 -3.25
C PHE A 310 20.71 40.06 -4.57
N LYS A 311 21.24 41.30 -4.57
CA LYS A 311 21.78 41.97 -5.77
C LYS A 311 22.85 41.12 -6.48
N PRO A 312 23.84 40.53 -5.78
CA PRO A 312 24.83 39.69 -6.44
C PRO A 312 24.24 38.47 -7.14
N ALA A 313 23.17 37.87 -6.59
CA ALA A 313 22.49 36.74 -7.22
C ALA A 313 21.75 37.16 -8.50
N ALA A 314 21.15 38.34 -8.52
CA ALA A 314 20.51 38.89 -9.73
C ALA A 314 21.54 39.24 -10.82
N GLU A 315 22.69 39.80 -10.45
CA GLU A 315 23.79 40.14 -11.38
C GLU A 315 24.48 38.90 -11.99
N SER A 316 24.29 37.72 -11.39
CA SER A 316 24.87 36.45 -11.83
C SER A 316 23.85 35.47 -12.40
N ASP A 317 22.69 35.97 -12.86
CA ASP A 317 21.60 35.17 -13.44
C ASP A 317 21.06 34.06 -12.51
N HIS A 318 21.25 34.20 -11.20
CA HIS A 318 20.74 33.31 -10.16
C HIS A 318 19.45 33.85 -9.50
N LEU A 319 18.85 34.92 -10.03
CA LEU A 319 17.59 35.46 -9.54
C LEU A 319 16.89 36.29 -10.63
N ALA A 320 15.75 35.80 -11.12
CA ALA A 320 14.85 36.57 -11.98
C ALA A 320 13.92 37.50 -11.19
N GLY A 321 13.58 37.12 -9.96
CA GLY A 321 12.75 37.94 -9.08
C GLY A 321 12.16 37.18 -7.90
N GLY A 322 11.36 37.87 -7.11
CA GLY A 322 10.68 37.27 -5.98
C GLY A 322 9.36 37.93 -5.61
N ILE A 323 8.56 37.19 -4.85
CA ILE A 323 7.23 37.57 -4.39
C ILE A 323 7.10 37.23 -2.90
N THR A 324 6.33 38.02 -2.16
CA THR A 324 5.98 37.71 -0.78
C THR A 324 4.61 37.08 -0.76
N VAL A 325 4.50 35.89 -0.15
CA VAL A 325 3.25 35.15 -0.03
C VAL A 325 2.89 34.93 1.42
N GLU A 326 1.59 34.79 1.68
CA GLU A 326 1.06 34.38 2.96
C GLU A 326 1.54 32.96 3.31
N GLY A 327 2.02 32.81 4.54
CA GLY A 327 2.53 31.57 5.08
C GLY A 327 3.22 31.83 6.42
N PHE A 328 3.80 30.79 7.00
CA PHE A 328 4.60 30.94 8.22
C PHE A 328 5.64 29.83 8.37
N THR A 329 6.64 30.06 9.22
CA THR A 329 7.60 29.05 9.66
C THR A 329 7.66 28.93 11.17
N VAL A 330 8.07 27.75 11.63
CA VAL A 330 8.43 27.48 13.03
C VAL A 330 9.72 26.66 13.11
N ASN A 331 10.50 26.88 14.16
CA ASN A 331 11.45 25.89 14.65
C ASN A 331 10.66 24.69 15.19
N ILE A 332 10.69 23.60 14.44
CA ILE A 332 9.81 22.45 14.68
C ILE A 332 10.15 21.66 15.94
N HIS A 333 11.42 21.56 16.34
CA HIS A 333 11.83 20.78 17.52
C HIS A 333 11.27 21.37 18.84
N PRO A 334 11.42 22.67 19.15
CA PRO A 334 10.78 23.24 20.33
C PRO A 334 9.25 23.25 20.20
N PHE A 335 8.70 23.43 18.99
CA PHE A 335 7.25 23.34 18.77
C PHE A 335 6.69 21.97 19.15
N VAL A 336 7.30 20.88 18.68
CA VAL A 336 6.81 19.53 19.02
C VAL A 336 7.09 19.15 20.47
N ALA A 337 8.16 19.66 21.09
CA ALA A 337 8.38 19.48 22.52
C ALA A 337 7.22 20.10 23.32
N LYS A 338 6.86 21.36 23.04
CA LYS A 338 5.69 22.03 23.66
C LYS A 338 4.38 21.31 23.39
N LEU A 339 4.21 20.79 22.18
CA LEU A 339 3.03 20.02 21.79
C LEU A 339 2.93 18.70 22.58
N MET A 340 4.05 17.99 22.78
CA MET A 340 4.11 16.78 23.59
C MET A 340 3.82 17.06 25.07
N ASP A 341 4.37 18.14 25.62
CA ASP A 341 4.10 18.55 27.01
C ASP A 341 2.62 18.85 27.20
N ARG A 342 2.00 19.57 26.26
CA ARG A 342 0.56 19.84 26.25
C ARG A 342 -0.29 18.57 26.14
N ILE A 343 0.10 17.60 25.30
CA ILE A 343 -0.59 16.30 25.23
C ILE A 343 -0.55 15.62 26.60
N THR A 344 0.61 15.63 27.28
CA THR A 344 0.75 15.07 28.63
C THR A 344 -0.07 15.82 29.67
N GLU A 345 -0.14 17.16 29.62
CA GLU A 345 -1.01 17.97 30.48
C GLU A 345 -2.50 17.63 30.30
N LEU A 346 -2.91 17.27 29.07
CA LEU A 346 -4.27 16.80 28.75
C LEU A 346 -4.51 15.33 29.13
N GLY A 347 -3.51 14.64 29.70
CA GLY A 347 -3.58 13.25 30.16
C GLY A 347 -3.20 12.21 29.10
N GLY A 348 -2.53 12.64 28.02
CA GLY A 348 -1.98 11.73 27.01
C GLY A 348 -0.67 11.07 27.44
N GLU A 349 -0.47 9.83 27.01
CA GLU A 349 0.71 9.03 27.37
C GLU A 349 1.59 8.75 26.14
N PHE A 350 2.89 8.59 26.37
CA PHE A 350 3.87 8.27 25.33
C PHE A 350 4.61 6.97 25.64
N LEU A 351 4.72 6.09 24.64
CA LEU A 351 5.50 4.86 24.69
C LEU A 351 6.57 4.88 23.59
N TRP A 352 7.82 4.99 24.02
CA TRP A 352 8.99 5.07 23.12
C TRP A 352 9.66 3.71 22.93
N ASN A 353 10.50 3.62 21.89
CA ASN A 353 11.24 2.41 21.53
C ASN A 353 10.31 1.19 21.36
N CYS A 354 9.12 1.41 20.84
CA CYS A 354 8.09 0.40 20.66
C CYS A 354 7.67 0.35 19.19
N GLU A 355 8.30 -0.56 18.44
CA GLU A 355 7.97 -0.80 17.05
C GLU A 355 6.67 -1.61 16.94
N VAL A 356 5.69 -1.06 16.22
CA VAL A 356 4.45 -1.74 15.86
C VAL A 356 4.66 -2.49 14.54
N GLN A 357 4.46 -3.80 14.56
CA GLN A 357 4.87 -4.71 13.49
C GLN A 357 3.71 -5.16 12.60
N GLY A 358 2.47 -5.12 13.10
CA GLY A 358 1.31 -5.62 12.36
C GLY A 358 -0.05 -5.19 12.91
N ILE A 359 -1.06 -5.26 12.04
CA ILE A 359 -2.47 -4.99 12.34
C ILE A 359 -3.22 -6.32 12.41
N MET A 360 -3.73 -6.68 13.59
CA MET A 360 -4.47 -7.93 13.79
C MET A 360 -5.95 -7.74 13.55
N ARG A 361 -6.56 -8.69 12.85
CA ARG A 361 -7.95 -8.64 12.42
C ARG A 361 -8.71 -9.91 12.80
N ASP A 362 -10.00 -9.79 13.04
CA ASP A 362 -10.89 -10.94 13.17
C ASP A 362 -11.28 -11.51 11.79
N SER A 363 -12.11 -12.55 11.78
CA SER A 363 -12.59 -13.19 10.53
C SER A 363 -13.47 -12.27 9.67
N LEU A 364 -13.98 -11.16 10.21
CA LEU A 364 -14.76 -10.15 9.50
C LEU A 364 -13.87 -9.01 8.98
N GLY A 365 -12.55 -9.09 9.20
CA GLY A 365 -11.59 -8.07 8.81
C GLY A 365 -11.56 -6.85 9.74
N LYS A 366 -12.28 -6.88 10.88
CA LYS A 366 -12.26 -5.79 11.85
C LYS A 366 -10.99 -5.86 12.68
N VAL A 367 -10.39 -4.70 12.94
CA VAL A 367 -9.15 -4.59 13.73
C VAL A 367 -9.42 -4.91 15.19
N THR A 368 -8.63 -5.83 15.76
CA THR A 368 -8.78 -6.24 17.17
C THR A 368 -7.68 -5.67 18.06
N LYS A 369 -6.46 -5.57 17.56
CA LYS A 369 -5.27 -5.08 18.27
C LYS A 369 -4.15 -4.77 17.27
N LEU A 370 -3.15 -4.03 17.72
CA LEU A 370 -1.87 -3.91 17.03
C LEU A 370 -0.81 -4.78 17.70
N GLU A 371 0.05 -5.42 16.93
CA GLU A 371 1.18 -6.19 17.46
C GLU A 371 2.43 -5.32 17.52
N SER A 372 3.12 -5.35 18.65
CA SER A 372 4.38 -4.65 18.86
C SER A 372 5.41 -5.56 19.52
N ARG A 373 6.68 -5.16 19.46
CA ARG A 373 7.77 -5.89 20.14
C ARG A 373 7.57 -5.98 21.66
N LEU A 374 6.86 -5.03 22.26
CA LEU A 374 6.59 -4.99 23.70
C LEU A 374 5.29 -5.71 24.10
N GLY A 375 4.59 -6.31 23.13
CA GLY A 375 3.34 -7.02 23.33
C GLY A 375 2.15 -6.40 22.58
N PRO A 376 0.94 -6.96 22.75
CA PRO A 376 -0.24 -6.49 22.05
C PRO A 376 -0.72 -5.13 22.59
N LEU A 377 -1.03 -4.22 21.67
CA LEU A 377 -1.57 -2.88 21.96
C LEU A 377 -3.06 -2.84 21.63
N LYS A 378 -3.88 -2.34 22.56
CA LYS A 378 -5.34 -2.27 22.43
C LYS A 378 -5.84 -0.84 22.66
N ALA A 379 -6.86 -0.46 21.91
CA ALA A 379 -7.60 0.80 22.06
C ALA A 379 -8.97 0.66 21.35
N ASP A 380 -9.86 1.62 21.58
CA ASP A 380 -11.12 1.71 20.83
C ASP A 380 -10.88 2.16 19.40
N HIS A 381 -9.93 3.08 19.21
CA HIS A 381 -9.52 3.60 17.92
C HIS A 381 -8.00 3.54 17.75
N PHE A 382 -7.56 3.44 16.49
CA PHE A 382 -6.14 3.45 16.15
C PHE A 382 -5.88 4.48 15.04
N VAL A 383 -4.77 5.21 15.13
CA VAL A 383 -4.30 6.11 14.06
C VAL A 383 -2.88 5.74 13.70
N VAL A 384 -2.65 5.23 12.49
CA VAL A 384 -1.38 4.69 12.04
C VAL A 384 -0.75 5.63 11.02
N SER A 385 0.32 6.31 11.43
CA SER A 385 1.14 7.18 10.57
C SER A 385 2.62 6.84 10.73
N PRO A 386 3.07 5.71 10.15
CA PRO A 386 4.35 5.11 10.52
C PRO A 386 5.56 5.80 9.85
N GLY A 387 5.34 6.78 8.98
CA GLY A 387 6.39 7.36 8.16
C GLY A 387 6.82 6.38 7.06
N VAL A 388 8.13 6.24 6.86
CA VAL A 388 8.73 5.26 5.93
C VAL A 388 9.32 4.16 6.79
N THR A 389 8.59 3.06 6.93
CA THR A 389 9.01 1.86 7.66
C THR A 389 8.74 0.65 6.79
N GLY A 390 9.51 -0.43 7.00
CA GLY A 390 9.37 -1.68 6.27
C GLY A 390 7.93 -2.21 6.20
N HIS A 391 7.63 -2.94 5.13
CA HIS A 391 6.30 -3.12 4.56
C HIS A 391 5.33 -3.97 5.41
N THR A 392 5.74 -4.50 6.56
CA THR A 392 4.92 -5.47 7.30
C THR A 392 3.70 -4.84 7.97
N LEU A 393 3.78 -3.59 8.45
CA LEU A 393 2.70 -2.98 9.24
C LEU A 393 1.41 -2.77 8.44
N LEU A 394 1.54 -2.33 7.19
CA LEU A 394 0.40 -1.98 6.33
C LEU A 394 -0.09 -3.16 5.46
N ASN A 395 0.43 -4.36 5.67
CA ASN A 395 0.01 -5.55 4.92
C ASN A 395 -1.50 -5.83 5.04
N GLY A 396 -2.10 -6.13 3.89
CA GLY A 396 -3.53 -6.39 3.76
C GLY A 396 -4.41 -5.13 3.89
N THR A 397 -3.82 -3.94 3.79
CA THR A 397 -4.56 -2.65 3.76
C THR A 397 -4.63 -2.11 2.32
N GLY A 398 -5.52 -1.16 2.09
CA GLY A 398 -5.52 -0.40 0.84
C GLY A 398 -4.23 0.41 0.64
N CYS A 399 -3.52 0.76 1.72
CA CYS A 399 -2.28 1.53 1.71
C CYS A 399 -0.99 0.71 1.54
N GLU A 400 -1.09 -0.63 1.42
CA GLU A 400 0.06 -1.50 1.20
C GLU A 400 0.88 -1.07 -0.03
N ASN A 401 2.21 -1.00 0.14
CA ASN A 401 3.19 -0.62 -0.90
C ASN A 401 2.95 0.75 -1.56
N LEU A 402 2.23 1.68 -0.91
CA LEU A 402 1.99 3.01 -1.46
C LEU A 402 2.99 4.07 -0.99
N VAL A 403 3.72 3.85 0.10
CA VAL A 403 4.52 4.89 0.77
C VAL A 403 5.99 4.55 0.73
N HIS A 404 6.77 5.26 -0.09
CA HIS A 404 8.22 5.11 -0.21
C HIS A 404 8.94 6.37 0.28
N GLY A 405 10.24 6.27 0.54
CA GLY A 405 11.06 7.35 1.07
C GLY A 405 11.72 8.20 -0.02
N VAL A 406 11.60 9.52 0.14
CA VAL A 406 12.42 10.51 -0.56
C VAL A 406 13.10 11.39 0.49
N LEU A 407 14.42 11.30 0.58
CA LEU A 407 15.20 12.08 1.53
C LEU A 407 15.33 13.54 1.10
N GLY A 408 15.54 14.43 2.07
CA GLY A 408 16.02 15.80 1.89
C GLY A 408 17.20 16.06 2.83
N VAL A 409 18.15 16.87 2.38
CA VAL A 409 19.41 17.17 3.11
C VAL A 409 19.33 18.54 3.79
N TRP A 410 20.13 18.70 4.86
CA TRP A 410 20.11 19.90 5.69
C TRP A 410 21.50 20.48 5.90
N LEU A 411 21.58 21.81 5.93
CA LEU A 411 22.74 22.55 6.39
C LEU A 411 22.30 23.79 7.18
N GLN A 412 23.23 24.40 7.91
CA GLN A 412 22.99 25.67 8.58
C GLN A 412 24.14 26.65 8.40
N ILE A 413 23.83 27.93 8.44
CA ILE A 413 24.81 29.04 8.44
C ILE A 413 24.35 30.12 9.43
N PRO A 414 25.25 30.95 9.97
CA PRO A 414 24.86 32.11 10.77
C PRO A 414 24.11 33.15 9.91
N ASN A 415 23.10 33.79 10.51
CA ASN A 415 22.31 34.86 9.89
C ASN A 415 22.98 36.23 10.15
N LEU A 416 23.89 36.64 9.25
CA LEU A 416 24.75 37.83 9.41
C LEU A 416 24.25 39.07 8.64
N ASN A 417 24.72 40.26 9.05
CA ASN A 417 24.64 41.55 8.33
C ASN A 417 23.28 41.91 7.71
N GLN A 418 22.38 42.47 8.53
CA GLN A 418 20.95 42.74 8.25
C GLN A 418 20.09 41.48 8.27
N GLN A 419 20.20 40.71 9.37
CA GLN A 419 19.33 39.61 9.83
C GLN A 419 18.13 39.38 8.92
N GLN A 420 18.24 38.39 8.03
CA GLN A 420 17.14 38.01 7.16
C GLN A 420 15.89 37.83 8.01
N LYS A 421 14.85 38.62 7.72
CA LYS A 421 13.65 38.72 8.57
C LYS A 421 12.58 37.70 8.19
N HIS A 422 12.47 37.45 6.90
CA HIS A 422 11.49 36.52 6.33
C HIS A 422 12.19 35.21 5.94
N SER A 423 11.55 34.10 6.26
CA SER A 423 11.92 32.80 5.71
C SER A 423 11.68 32.80 4.20
N ILE A 424 12.48 32.02 3.47
CA ILE A 424 12.56 32.06 2.02
C ILE A 424 12.32 30.67 1.46
N LYS A 425 11.65 30.60 0.31
CA LYS A 425 11.67 29.42 -0.57
C LYS A 425 12.31 29.80 -1.90
N ILE A 426 13.42 29.16 -2.24
CA ILE A 426 14.15 29.39 -3.49
C ILE A 426 13.81 28.26 -4.45
N HIS A 427 13.45 28.60 -5.68
CA HIS A 427 13.21 27.66 -6.76
C HIS A 427 14.20 27.88 -7.92
N ARG A 428 14.92 26.81 -8.29
CA ARG A 428 15.96 26.78 -9.34
C ARG A 428 15.69 25.59 -10.27
N ARG A 429 15.11 25.82 -11.44
CA ARG A 429 14.67 24.72 -12.31
C ARG A 429 15.85 23.97 -12.93
N GLY A 430 15.81 22.63 -12.96
CA GLY A 430 16.83 21.79 -13.60
C GLY A 430 18.12 21.57 -12.78
N HIS A 431 18.16 22.07 -11.54
CA HIS A 431 19.27 21.84 -10.61
C HIS A 431 19.06 20.56 -9.79
N LEU A 432 20.13 19.99 -9.24
CA LEU A 432 20.01 18.79 -8.36
C LEU A 432 19.17 19.07 -7.10
N VAL A 433 19.17 20.33 -6.66
CA VAL A 433 18.40 20.83 -5.52
C VAL A 433 17.53 21.98 -6.01
N GLU A 434 16.34 21.64 -6.52
CA GLU A 434 15.45 22.61 -7.16
C GLU A 434 14.66 23.48 -6.17
N ASP A 435 14.17 22.89 -5.07
CA ASP A 435 13.43 23.59 -4.03
C ASP A 435 14.23 23.64 -2.74
N ILE A 436 14.42 24.86 -2.22
CA ILE A 436 15.16 25.09 -0.98
C ILE A 436 14.33 25.94 -0.05
N ASN A 437 14.05 25.40 1.13
CA ASN A 437 13.52 26.17 2.25
C ASN A 437 14.69 26.73 3.06
N VAL A 438 14.78 28.05 3.18
CA VAL A 438 15.72 28.76 4.04
C VAL A 438 14.93 29.39 5.17
N THR A 439 15.00 28.80 6.35
CA THR A 439 14.19 29.20 7.51
C THR A 439 15.04 29.99 8.50
N VAL A 440 14.52 31.13 8.94
CA VAL A 440 15.10 31.89 10.06
C VAL A 440 14.90 31.08 11.33
N ALA A 441 15.97 30.82 12.06
CA ALA A 441 15.99 29.90 13.18
C ALA A 441 16.99 30.36 14.25
N LYS A 442 16.91 29.73 15.42
CA LYS A 442 17.98 29.79 16.44
C LYS A 442 18.72 28.48 16.54
N ASP A 443 20.03 28.56 16.70
CA ASP A 443 20.85 27.39 17.01
C ASP A 443 20.46 26.87 18.40
N VAL A 444 20.22 25.56 18.49
CA VAL A 444 19.73 24.92 19.71
C VAL A 444 20.79 24.89 20.81
N GLU A 445 22.07 24.86 20.45
CA GLU A 445 23.18 24.75 21.41
C GLU A 445 23.73 26.13 21.79
N THR A 446 23.85 27.05 20.83
CA THR A 446 24.51 28.35 21.04
C THR A 446 23.53 29.52 21.20
N GLY A 447 22.28 29.38 20.77
CA GLY A 447 21.30 30.46 20.71
C GLY A 447 21.58 31.51 19.61
N GLU A 448 22.61 31.31 18.78
CA GLU A 448 22.95 32.19 17.65
C GLU A 448 21.80 32.22 16.63
N ASP A 449 21.57 33.39 16.02
CA ASP A 449 20.63 33.50 14.91
C ASP A 449 21.24 32.81 13.68
N ILE A 450 20.52 31.82 13.14
CA ILE A 450 20.96 31.00 12.02
C ILE A 450 19.91 30.96 10.90
N LEU A 451 20.37 30.56 9.73
CA LEU A 451 19.54 30.16 8.61
C LEU A 451 19.65 28.65 8.46
N MET A 452 18.51 27.97 8.56
CA MET A 452 18.39 26.53 8.37
C MET A 452 17.95 26.25 6.94
N PHE A 453 18.77 25.53 6.20
CA PHE A 453 18.53 25.15 4.81
C PHE A 453 18.03 23.72 4.77
N GLY A 454 16.92 23.49 4.08
CA GLY A 454 16.42 22.16 3.77
C GLY A 454 16.06 22.08 2.28
N GLY A 455 16.59 21.09 1.59
CA GLY A 455 16.36 20.93 0.15
C GLY A 455 16.81 19.58 -0.39
N GLY A 456 16.69 19.44 -1.71
CA GLY A 456 17.09 18.24 -2.44
C GLY A 456 16.11 17.09 -2.32
N TYR A 457 16.21 16.14 -3.25
CA TYR A 457 15.35 14.96 -3.32
C TYR A 457 16.20 13.72 -3.59
N GLY A 458 16.14 12.74 -2.69
CA GLY A 458 16.86 11.47 -2.85
C GLY A 458 15.96 10.25 -2.60
N TYR A 459 15.52 9.57 -3.64
CA TYR A 459 14.70 8.36 -3.55
C TYR A 459 15.48 7.19 -2.96
N VAL A 460 15.00 6.71 -1.80
CA VAL A 460 15.57 5.59 -1.04
C VAL A 460 14.66 4.36 -1.01
N GLY A 461 13.47 4.46 -1.62
CA GLY A 461 12.46 3.41 -1.58
C GLY A 461 12.06 3.06 -0.15
N GLU A 462 12.17 1.79 0.22
CA GLU A 462 11.77 1.29 1.55
C GLU A 462 12.87 1.45 2.62
N GLY A 463 14.07 1.82 2.18
CA GLY A 463 15.29 1.79 2.98
C GLY A 463 15.79 3.16 3.44
N ARG A 464 17.10 3.19 3.70
CA ARG A 464 17.87 4.39 4.03
C ARG A 464 19.11 4.46 3.13
N PRO A 465 19.64 5.66 2.85
CA PRO A 465 20.83 5.76 2.02
C PRO A 465 22.03 5.15 2.75
N ALA A 466 22.97 4.57 1.99
CA ALA A 466 24.27 4.18 2.55
C ALA A 466 24.99 5.43 3.09
N PRO A 467 25.57 5.39 4.31
CA PRO A 467 26.35 6.50 4.83
C PRO A 467 27.48 6.88 3.87
N GLY A 468 27.56 8.16 3.51
CA GLY A 468 28.61 8.67 2.62
C GLY A 468 28.48 8.25 1.16
N SER A 469 27.29 7.82 0.70
CA SER A 469 27.08 7.54 -0.74
C SER A 469 27.40 8.76 -1.60
N LEU A 470 27.94 8.53 -2.79
CA LEU A 470 28.29 9.59 -3.74
C LEU A 470 27.06 10.45 -4.03
N GLU A 471 25.92 9.84 -4.31
CA GLU A 471 24.66 10.53 -4.60
C GLU A 471 24.22 11.46 -3.46
N LEU A 472 24.37 11.01 -2.21
CA LEU A 472 24.04 11.83 -1.05
C LEU A 472 25.01 13.01 -0.90
N MET A 473 26.30 12.80 -1.16
CA MET A 473 27.29 13.87 -1.14
C MET A 473 27.06 14.92 -2.22
N ALA A 474 26.58 14.52 -3.40
CA ALA A 474 26.20 15.46 -4.47
C ALA A 474 25.08 16.41 -4.01
N LEU A 475 24.05 15.90 -3.33
CA LEU A 475 22.99 16.73 -2.77
C LEU A 475 23.51 17.72 -1.73
N PHE A 476 24.42 17.30 -0.84
CA PHE A 476 25.03 18.21 0.13
C PHE A 476 25.89 19.29 -0.54
N ASN A 477 26.67 18.93 -1.55
CA ASN A 477 27.51 19.88 -2.28
C ASN A 477 26.66 20.92 -3.02
N GLU A 478 25.56 20.51 -3.65
CA GLU A 478 24.64 21.45 -4.32
C GLU A 478 23.93 22.36 -3.30
N LEU A 479 23.51 21.83 -2.15
CA LEU A 479 22.90 22.68 -1.11
C LEU A 479 23.92 23.68 -0.54
N GLU A 480 25.18 23.27 -0.39
CA GLU A 480 26.28 24.15 0.01
C GLU A 480 26.49 25.28 -1.02
N GLU A 481 26.39 24.96 -2.31
CA GLU A 481 26.48 25.94 -3.40
C GLU A 481 25.35 26.97 -3.35
N VAL A 482 24.12 26.55 -3.04
CA VAL A 482 22.99 27.47 -2.80
C VAL A 482 23.33 28.44 -1.65
N ALA A 483 23.85 27.94 -0.54
CA ALA A 483 24.25 28.81 0.58
C ALA A 483 25.35 29.81 0.18
N ARG A 484 26.32 29.38 -0.65
CA ARG A 484 27.39 30.24 -1.17
C ARG A 484 26.85 31.35 -2.09
N ILE A 485 25.91 31.04 -2.98
CA ILE A 485 25.35 31.98 -3.95
C ILE A 485 24.51 33.06 -3.24
N TYR A 486 23.56 32.66 -2.40
CA TYR A 486 22.58 33.59 -1.85
C TYR A 486 23.01 34.21 -0.50
N PHE A 487 23.93 33.57 0.22
CA PHE A 487 24.37 34.01 1.56
C PHE A 487 25.89 33.89 1.75
N PRO A 488 26.70 34.49 0.85
CA PRO A 488 28.15 34.24 0.77
C PRO A 488 28.90 34.53 2.08
N GLN A 489 28.50 35.55 2.83
CA GLN A 489 29.16 35.92 4.09
C GLN A 489 28.87 34.91 5.20
N GLY A 490 27.60 34.53 5.39
CA GLY A 490 27.20 33.51 6.36
C GLY A 490 27.84 32.16 6.03
N TYR A 491 27.83 31.79 4.75
CA TYR A 491 28.51 30.60 4.24
C TYR A 491 30.01 30.61 4.56
N ALA A 492 30.74 31.68 4.24
CA ALA A 492 32.18 31.78 4.47
C ALA A 492 32.53 31.62 5.96
N VAL A 493 31.73 32.24 6.86
CA VAL A 493 31.91 32.11 8.30
C VAL A 493 31.63 30.68 8.77
N ALA A 494 30.53 30.06 8.32
CA ALA A 494 30.22 28.66 8.67
C ALA A 494 31.29 27.69 8.18
N LYS A 495 31.82 27.90 6.96
CA LYS A 495 32.89 27.08 6.38
C LYS A 495 34.18 27.20 7.18
N ALA A 496 34.57 28.42 7.56
CA ALA A 496 35.75 28.67 8.36
C ALA A 496 35.65 28.07 9.78
N ARG A 497 34.45 28.10 10.39
CA ARG A 497 34.19 27.50 11.71
C ARG A 497 33.99 25.99 11.66
N GLY A 498 33.74 25.39 10.49
CA GLY A 498 33.34 23.99 10.36
C GLY A 498 31.92 23.71 10.88
N THR A 499 31.04 24.71 10.90
CA THR A 499 29.70 24.64 11.51
C THR A 499 28.55 24.47 10.53
N LEU A 500 28.84 24.30 9.22
CA LEU A 500 27.83 23.97 8.19
C LEU A 500 26.99 22.75 8.58
N HIS A 501 27.62 21.80 9.26
CA HIS A 501 27.05 20.56 9.75
C HIS A 501 27.33 20.46 11.25
N PRO A 502 26.36 20.78 12.13
CA PRO A 502 26.55 20.76 13.57
C PRO A 502 27.11 19.43 14.07
N GLY A 503 28.17 19.49 14.89
CA GLY A 503 28.88 18.31 15.38
C GLY A 503 29.50 17.44 14.27
N GLY A 504 29.73 17.99 13.07
CA GLY A 504 30.24 17.27 11.90
C GLY A 504 29.20 16.38 11.20
N ASN A 505 27.93 16.44 11.62
CA ASN A 505 26.90 15.53 11.15
C ASN A 505 26.12 16.09 9.96
N ARG A 506 26.29 15.45 8.80
CA ARG A 506 25.48 15.69 7.60
C ARG A 506 24.09 15.07 7.78
N LYS A 507 23.13 15.89 8.20
CA LYS A 507 21.76 15.45 8.50
C LYS A 507 20.89 15.35 7.25
N PHE A 508 20.03 14.35 7.22
CA PHE A 508 18.95 14.20 6.24
C PHE A 508 17.68 13.73 6.93
N CYS A 509 16.52 13.91 6.30
CA CYS A 509 15.28 13.29 6.75
C CYS A 509 14.64 12.54 5.59
N VAL A 510 13.99 11.40 5.87
CA VAL A 510 13.29 10.60 4.86
C VAL A 510 11.80 10.94 4.91
N ARG A 511 11.28 11.51 3.83
CA ARG A 511 9.89 11.96 3.72
C ARG A 511 9.05 10.86 3.08
N PRO A 512 7.87 10.53 3.62
CA PRO A 512 6.97 9.52 3.06
C PRO A 512 6.25 10.06 1.81
N PHE A 513 6.51 9.45 0.67
CA PHE A 513 5.97 9.81 -0.64
C PHE A 513 5.03 8.75 -1.19
N THR A 514 4.01 9.18 -1.91
CA THR A 514 3.10 8.29 -2.67
C THR A 514 3.29 8.49 -4.17
N PRO A 515 2.95 7.50 -5.01
CA PRO A 515 3.17 7.61 -6.45
C PRO A 515 2.23 8.65 -7.09
N THR A 516 1.13 9.02 -6.44
CA THR A 516 0.17 10.02 -6.92
C THR A 516 0.48 11.45 -6.45
N GLY A 517 1.41 11.57 -5.50
CA GLY A 517 1.69 12.79 -4.74
C GLY A 517 0.61 13.19 -3.72
N LEU A 518 -0.51 12.47 -3.64
CA LEU A 518 -1.54 12.69 -2.63
C LEU A 518 -1.15 12.01 -1.31
N GLY A 519 -1.57 12.57 -0.17
CA GLY A 519 -1.59 11.78 1.06
C GLY A 519 -2.48 10.52 0.92
N VAL A 520 -2.30 9.56 1.81
CA VAL A 520 -3.20 8.42 1.97
C VAL A 520 -4.06 8.60 3.22
N TYR A 521 -5.31 8.17 3.13
CA TYR A 521 -6.28 8.15 4.21
C TYR A 521 -7.20 6.93 4.04
N GLU A 522 -7.04 5.91 4.88
CA GLU A 522 -7.90 4.72 4.88
C GLU A 522 -8.56 4.51 6.25
N LYS A 523 -9.87 4.27 6.24
CA LYS A 523 -10.64 3.88 7.43
C LYS A 523 -10.99 2.39 7.40
N ILE A 524 -10.73 1.69 8.50
CA ILE A 524 -11.01 0.26 8.71
C ILE A 524 -11.76 0.12 10.06
N PRO A 525 -12.87 -0.62 10.14
CA PRO A 525 -13.59 -0.81 11.40
C PRO A 525 -12.79 -1.63 12.42
N THR A 526 -13.00 -1.38 13.71
CA THR A 526 -12.46 -2.21 14.80
C THR A 526 -13.54 -3.13 15.37
N ALA A 527 -13.13 -4.20 16.04
CA ALA A 527 -14.04 -5.12 16.72
C ALA A 527 -14.70 -4.49 17.97
N SER A 528 -14.10 -3.44 18.54
CA SER A 528 -14.62 -2.69 19.69
C SER A 528 -15.68 -1.64 19.34
N GLY A 529 -16.01 -1.48 18.05
CA GLY A 529 -16.99 -0.51 17.56
C GLY A 529 -16.38 0.82 17.07
N GLY A 530 -15.09 1.05 17.30
CA GLY A 530 -14.36 2.21 16.77
C GLY A 530 -13.75 1.98 15.38
N CYS A 531 -12.67 2.67 15.04
CA CYS A 531 -11.99 2.54 13.76
C CYS A 531 -10.47 2.67 13.87
N LEU A 532 -9.78 1.97 12.96
CA LEU A 532 -8.38 2.19 12.62
C LEU A 532 -8.32 3.11 11.40
N ILE A 533 -7.51 4.15 11.49
CA ILE A 533 -7.26 5.12 10.43
C ILE A 533 -5.79 5.03 10.04
N ILE A 534 -5.50 4.86 8.76
CA ILE A 534 -4.14 4.93 8.21
C ILE A 534 -4.01 6.28 7.54
N SER A 535 -3.02 7.07 7.93
CA SER A 535 -2.71 8.38 7.33
C SER A 535 -1.22 8.56 7.11
N GLY A 536 -0.82 9.24 6.04
CA GLY A 536 0.59 9.51 5.74
C GLY A 536 0.84 9.74 4.26
N GLY A 537 2.10 9.64 3.83
CA GLY A 537 2.43 9.77 2.40
C GLY A 537 2.19 11.16 1.82
N ASN A 538 2.10 12.20 2.65
CA ASN A 538 1.81 13.58 2.23
C ASN A 538 3.01 14.27 1.54
N ASN A 539 3.98 13.50 1.04
CA ASN A 539 5.22 13.97 0.44
C ASN A 539 5.94 15.00 1.34
N THR A 540 6.05 16.25 0.90
CA THR A 540 6.66 17.35 1.65
C THR A 540 5.68 18.13 2.53
N GLY A 541 4.37 17.84 2.45
CA GLY A 541 3.29 18.60 3.11
C GLY A 541 2.87 18.10 4.48
N GLY A 542 3.62 17.17 5.10
CA GLY A 542 3.22 16.55 6.37
C GLY A 542 3.01 17.52 7.53
N PHE A 543 3.78 18.62 7.58
CA PHE A 543 3.54 19.71 8.53
C PHE A 543 2.32 20.55 8.09
N SER A 544 2.34 21.01 6.84
CA SER A 544 1.34 21.94 6.30
C SER A 544 -0.08 21.41 6.40
N GLN A 545 -0.28 20.09 6.22
CA GLN A 545 -1.59 19.45 6.18
C GLN A 545 -2.02 18.82 7.52
N ALA A 546 -1.20 18.93 8.58
CA ALA A 546 -1.44 18.24 9.85
C ALA A 546 -2.79 18.56 10.52
N PRO A 547 -3.24 19.83 10.60
CA PRO A 547 -4.54 20.15 11.20
C PRO A 547 -5.72 19.59 10.41
N ALA A 548 -5.63 19.58 9.07
CA ALA A 548 -6.69 19.03 8.22
C ALA A 548 -6.83 17.52 8.43
N VAL A 549 -5.71 16.80 8.55
CA VAL A 549 -5.71 15.36 8.88
C VAL A 549 -6.26 15.12 10.30
N ALA A 550 -5.86 15.93 11.28
CA ALA A 550 -6.39 15.84 12.65
C ALA A 550 -7.93 16.00 12.69
N ARG A 551 -8.47 16.97 11.95
CA ARG A 551 -9.92 17.15 11.79
C ARG A 551 -10.57 15.94 11.11
N ALA A 552 -9.99 15.42 10.04
CA ALA A 552 -10.53 14.27 9.32
C ALA A 552 -10.56 12.99 10.18
N VAL A 553 -9.53 12.81 11.02
CA VAL A 553 -9.46 11.75 12.03
C VAL A 553 -10.59 11.90 13.03
N TRP A 554 -10.72 13.05 13.67
CA TRP A 554 -11.80 13.30 14.64
C TRP A 554 -13.19 13.08 14.02
N ARG A 555 -13.45 13.62 12.82
CA ARG A 555 -14.69 13.38 12.06
C ARG A 555 -14.94 11.91 11.80
N SER A 556 -13.91 11.13 11.51
CA SER A 556 -14.03 9.68 11.37
C SER A 556 -14.47 8.99 12.65
N LEU A 557 -14.04 9.47 13.82
CA LEU A 557 -14.39 8.91 15.13
C LEU A 557 -15.86 9.21 15.47
N VAL A 558 -16.33 10.43 15.20
CA VAL A 558 -17.72 10.86 15.45
C VAL A 558 -18.71 10.48 14.34
N GLY A 559 -18.25 9.80 13.29
CA GLY A 559 -19.09 9.33 12.18
C GLY A 559 -19.45 10.39 11.14
N GLU A 560 -18.75 11.53 11.13
CA GLU A 560 -18.89 12.60 10.13
C GLU A 560 -18.01 12.37 8.91
N PHE A 561 -18.44 12.87 7.75
CA PHE A 561 -17.66 12.88 6.53
C PHE A 561 -16.67 14.06 6.53
N ASP A 562 -15.44 13.81 6.09
CA ASP A 562 -14.47 14.85 5.75
C ASP A 562 -14.02 14.68 4.29
N PRO A 563 -13.79 15.77 3.52
CA PRO A 563 -13.26 15.68 2.17
C PRO A 563 -12.02 14.79 2.05
N LEU A 564 -11.13 14.77 3.05
CA LEU A 564 -9.93 13.93 3.07
C LEU A 564 -10.21 12.43 2.96
N HIS A 565 -11.38 11.96 3.43
CA HIS A 565 -11.77 10.54 3.31
C HIS A 565 -11.86 10.10 1.86
N MET A 566 -12.21 11.03 0.96
CA MET A 566 -12.28 10.82 -0.48
C MET A 566 -11.00 11.31 -1.18
N LEU A 567 -10.50 12.50 -0.82
CA LEU A 567 -9.38 13.13 -1.50
C LEU A 567 -8.10 12.29 -1.40
N PHE A 568 -7.82 11.72 -0.22
CA PHE A 568 -6.64 10.90 0.05
C PHE A 568 -6.95 9.40 0.08
N HIS A 569 -8.10 8.97 -0.46
CA HIS A 569 -8.44 7.55 -0.46
C HIS A 569 -7.41 6.72 -1.27
N PRO A 570 -6.91 5.57 -0.78
CA PRO A 570 -5.84 4.81 -1.44
C PRO A 570 -6.21 4.21 -2.81
N ALA A 571 -7.47 4.31 -3.22
CA ALA A 571 -7.92 3.89 -4.55
C ALA A 571 -7.79 4.99 -5.63
N ARG A 572 -7.51 6.23 -5.21
CA ARG A 572 -7.23 7.36 -6.09
C ARG A 572 -5.95 7.06 -6.90
N GLY A 573 -5.95 7.38 -8.18
CA GLY A 573 -4.78 7.19 -9.06
C GLY A 573 -4.40 5.75 -9.43
N ARG A 574 -5.08 4.72 -8.91
CA ARG A 574 -4.90 3.34 -9.36
C ARG A 574 -5.63 3.10 -10.68
N LEU A 575 -4.94 3.08 -11.81
CA LEU A 575 -5.56 2.71 -13.09
C LEU A 575 -5.87 1.20 -13.08
N PRO A 576 -7.01 0.73 -13.64
CA PRO A 576 -7.26 -0.69 -13.79
C PRO A 576 -6.20 -1.25 -14.76
N THR A 577 -5.28 -2.08 -14.30
CA THR A 577 -4.43 -2.86 -15.22
C THR A 577 -5.32 -3.88 -15.95
N ALA A 578 -5.01 -4.18 -17.23
CA ALA A 578 -5.73 -5.16 -18.07
C ALA A 578 -5.80 -6.59 -17.45
N THR A 579 -5.10 -6.81 -16.33
CA THR A 579 -5.10 -8.05 -15.54
C THR A 579 -6.11 -8.08 -14.39
N SER A 580 -6.94 -7.04 -14.20
CA SER A 580 -7.89 -6.97 -13.08
C SER A 580 -9.30 -7.42 -13.49
N THR A 581 -9.49 -8.70 -13.83
CA THR A 581 -10.83 -9.30 -13.80
C THR A 581 -11.24 -9.59 -12.36
N ALA A 582 -12.49 -9.24 -12.03
CA ALA A 582 -13.25 -9.67 -10.86
C ALA A 582 -12.66 -9.33 -9.47
N THR A 583 -13.51 -8.95 -8.52
CA THR A 583 -13.19 -8.79 -7.10
C THR A 583 -12.60 -10.09 -6.56
N ALA A 584 -11.28 -10.21 -6.65
CA ALA A 584 -10.49 -11.11 -5.85
C ALA A 584 -9.87 -10.26 -4.74
N TYR A 585 -9.97 -10.74 -3.50
CA TYR A 585 -8.96 -10.44 -2.50
C TYR A 585 -7.59 -10.48 -3.20
N LYS A 586 -6.90 -9.34 -3.31
CA LYS A 586 -5.51 -9.30 -3.75
C LYS A 586 -4.72 -10.08 -2.72
N TYR A 587 -4.31 -11.30 -3.07
CA TYR A 587 -3.18 -11.92 -2.41
C TYR A 587 -1.93 -11.15 -2.82
N PRO A 588 -0.94 -11.02 -1.93
CA PRO A 588 0.33 -10.40 -2.27
C PRO A 588 0.87 -11.04 -3.54
N VAL A 589 1.35 -10.20 -4.45
CA VAL A 589 2.26 -10.64 -5.53
C VAL A 589 3.33 -11.51 -4.86
N PRO A 590 3.68 -12.70 -5.38
CA PRO A 590 4.78 -13.48 -4.84
C PRO A 590 5.98 -12.56 -4.64
N GLU A 591 6.49 -12.44 -3.41
CA GLU A 591 7.74 -11.71 -3.13
C GLU A 591 8.77 -12.17 -4.16
N THR A 592 9.19 -11.26 -5.03
CA THR A 592 10.22 -11.53 -6.02
C THR A 592 11.52 -11.65 -5.26
N LEU A 593 12.12 -12.84 -5.32
CA LEU A 593 13.30 -13.18 -4.54
C LEU A 593 14.45 -12.21 -4.84
N SER A 594 14.98 -11.60 -3.80
CA SER A 594 16.25 -10.88 -3.85
C SER A 594 17.34 -11.84 -4.33
N MET A 595 18.04 -11.50 -5.42
CA MET A 595 19.22 -12.23 -5.90
C MET A 595 20.33 -12.35 -4.84
N GLY A 596 20.32 -11.49 -3.81
CA GLY A 596 21.25 -11.57 -2.68
C GLY A 596 21.04 -12.79 -1.76
N SER A 597 19.95 -13.55 -1.93
CA SER A 597 19.62 -14.71 -1.09
C SER A 597 20.15 -16.05 -1.60
N ILE A 598 20.67 -16.11 -2.83
CA ILE A 598 21.15 -17.38 -3.43
C ILE A 598 22.45 -17.85 -2.77
N GLU A 599 23.33 -16.92 -2.37
CA GLU A 599 24.63 -17.24 -1.77
C GLU A 599 24.54 -17.81 -0.34
N ALA A 600 23.40 -17.62 0.36
CA ALA A 600 23.21 -18.08 1.74
C ALA A 600 22.48 -19.44 1.86
N ARG A 601 21.96 -20.00 0.75
CA ARG A 601 21.15 -21.23 0.78
C ARG A 601 22.04 -22.46 0.71
N LYS A 602 21.78 -23.45 1.57
CA LYS A 602 22.38 -24.77 1.39
C LYS A 602 21.78 -25.45 0.16
N PRO A 603 22.56 -26.16 -0.66
CA PRO A 603 22.03 -26.99 -1.73
C PRO A 603 20.99 -27.97 -1.15
N LEU A 604 19.74 -27.86 -1.59
CA LEU A 604 18.63 -28.69 -1.11
C LEU A 604 18.19 -29.67 -2.20
N ARG A 605 18.21 -30.97 -1.89
CA ARG A 605 17.65 -31.99 -2.79
C ARG A 605 16.15 -32.05 -2.62
N LEU A 606 15.43 -31.30 -3.45
CA LEU A 606 13.98 -31.18 -3.41
C LEU A 606 13.30 -32.07 -4.45
N LEU A 607 12.26 -32.80 -4.04
CA LEU A 607 11.39 -33.57 -4.93
C LEU A 607 9.96 -33.03 -4.89
N LEU A 608 9.33 -32.90 -6.05
CA LEU A 608 7.90 -32.68 -6.21
C LEU A 608 7.22 -33.96 -6.69
N LEU A 609 6.19 -34.40 -5.96
CA LEU A 609 5.22 -35.39 -6.41
C LEU A 609 3.88 -34.69 -6.65
N CYS A 610 3.46 -34.56 -7.91
CA CYS A 610 2.22 -33.87 -8.23
C CYS A 610 1.36 -34.58 -9.29
N SER A 611 0.15 -34.08 -9.52
CA SER A 611 -0.69 -34.50 -10.66
C SER A 611 -0.71 -33.42 -11.76
N ASP A 612 -1.57 -33.55 -12.76
CA ASP A 612 -1.61 -32.72 -14.00
C ASP A 612 -2.62 -31.55 -13.96
N GLY A 613 -3.28 -31.31 -12.82
CA GLY A 613 -4.20 -30.18 -12.64
C GLY A 613 -3.55 -28.77 -12.66
N PRO A 614 -4.34 -27.70 -12.92
CA PRO A 614 -3.83 -26.31 -13.01
C PRO A 614 -3.06 -25.83 -11.78
N GLN A 615 -3.53 -26.18 -10.58
CA GLN A 615 -2.86 -25.82 -9.33
C GLN A 615 -1.44 -26.41 -9.21
N HIS A 616 -1.18 -27.56 -9.84
CA HIS A 616 0.15 -28.17 -9.83
C HIS A 616 1.08 -27.49 -10.84
N ARG A 617 0.55 -26.92 -11.93
CA ARG A 617 1.34 -26.06 -12.83
C ARG A 617 1.80 -24.80 -12.11
N TYR A 618 0.91 -24.17 -11.34
CA TYR A 618 1.28 -23.04 -10.49
C TYR A 618 2.33 -23.41 -9.44
N LEU A 619 2.19 -24.57 -8.78
CA LEU A 619 3.21 -25.09 -7.86
C LEU A 619 4.57 -25.28 -8.55
N ARG A 620 4.59 -25.84 -9.76
CA ARG A 620 5.82 -25.99 -10.56
C ARG A 620 6.43 -24.66 -10.94
N TYR A 621 5.63 -23.71 -11.42
CA TYR A 621 6.08 -22.34 -11.67
C TYR A 621 6.77 -21.73 -10.44
N ARG A 622 6.15 -21.86 -9.25
CA ARG A 622 6.75 -21.36 -8.00
C ARG A 622 8.05 -22.05 -7.63
N LEU A 623 8.18 -23.35 -7.91
CA LEU A 623 9.42 -24.09 -7.72
C LEU A 623 10.49 -23.73 -8.74
N ASP A 624 10.11 -23.50 -10.00
CA ASP A 624 11.03 -23.06 -11.05
C ASP A 624 11.68 -21.72 -10.66
N GLN A 625 10.92 -20.82 -10.00
CA GLN A 625 11.44 -19.56 -9.47
C GLN A 625 12.34 -19.74 -8.23
N THR A 626 12.01 -20.68 -7.35
CA THR A 626 12.62 -20.73 -6.00
C THR A 626 13.74 -21.76 -5.89
N PHE A 627 13.62 -22.89 -6.59
CA PHE A 627 14.48 -24.06 -6.52
C PHE A 627 14.64 -24.71 -7.91
N PRO A 628 15.27 -24.06 -8.90
CA PRO A 628 15.33 -24.55 -10.29
C PRO A 628 15.97 -25.94 -10.50
N GLY A 629 16.59 -26.52 -9.47
CA GLY A 629 17.16 -27.88 -9.47
C GLY A 629 16.29 -28.97 -8.85
N TYR A 630 15.01 -28.70 -8.52
CA TYR A 630 14.10 -29.72 -7.99
C TYR A 630 13.84 -30.83 -9.03
N ARG A 631 13.56 -32.04 -8.53
CA ARG A 631 13.08 -33.16 -9.34
C ARG A 631 11.56 -33.21 -9.30
N CYS A 632 10.93 -33.64 -10.39
CA CYS A 632 9.48 -33.67 -10.53
C CYS A 632 8.98 -35.02 -11.07
N ILE A 633 8.09 -35.66 -10.31
CA ILE A 633 7.35 -36.84 -10.75
C ILE A 633 5.87 -36.48 -10.85
N LEU A 634 5.33 -36.60 -12.06
CA LEU A 634 3.94 -36.31 -12.36
C LEU A 634 3.14 -37.61 -12.47
N GLU A 635 2.09 -37.74 -11.65
CA GLU A 635 1.09 -38.81 -11.73
C GLU A 635 -0.13 -38.33 -12.53
N THR A 636 -0.34 -38.88 -13.72
CA THR A 636 -1.41 -38.41 -14.62
C THR A 636 -2.80 -38.76 -14.08
N THR A 637 -3.78 -37.87 -14.27
CA THR A 637 -5.17 -38.12 -13.85
C THR A 637 -5.73 -39.37 -14.52
N ASP A 638 -5.43 -39.59 -15.80
CA ASP A 638 -5.84 -40.80 -16.53
C ASP A 638 -5.16 -42.07 -15.97
N GLY A 639 -3.89 -41.96 -15.60
CA GLY A 639 -3.15 -43.03 -14.95
C GLY A 639 -3.76 -43.43 -13.60
N GLN A 640 -4.17 -42.44 -12.80
CA GLN A 640 -4.90 -42.69 -11.55
C GLN A 640 -6.20 -43.48 -11.79
N VAL A 641 -6.93 -43.18 -12.87
CA VAL A 641 -8.16 -43.93 -13.24
C VAL A 641 -7.83 -45.33 -13.73
N ARG A 642 -6.82 -45.49 -14.60
CA ARG A 642 -6.33 -46.81 -15.06
C ARG A 642 -5.92 -47.69 -13.88
N GLN A 643 -5.25 -47.12 -12.88
CA GLN A 643 -4.85 -47.86 -11.69
C GLN A 643 -6.05 -48.35 -10.86
N LEU A 644 -7.11 -47.54 -10.72
CA LEU A 644 -8.33 -47.97 -10.04
C LEU A 644 -8.98 -49.15 -10.77
N LEU A 645 -9.02 -49.12 -12.10
CA LEU A 645 -9.55 -50.22 -12.92
C LEU A 645 -8.69 -51.49 -12.79
N GLN A 646 -7.37 -51.38 -12.85
CA GLN A 646 -6.44 -52.51 -12.65
C GLN A 646 -6.62 -53.15 -11.27
N LYS A 647 -6.87 -52.35 -10.22
CA LYS A 647 -7.16 -52.81 -8.85
C LYS A 647 -8.60 -53.28 -8.66
N ARG A 648 -9.39 -53.44 -9.74
CA ARG A 648 -10.82 -53.81 -9.73
C ARG A 648 -11.72 -52.89 -8.89
N ARG A 649 -11.29 -51.64 -8.65
CA ARG A 649 -12.05 -50.59 -7.93
C ARG A 649 -12.93 -49.81 -8.90
N ILE A 650 -13.79 -50.51 -9.64
CA ILE A 650 -14.59 -49.96 -10.74
C ILE A 650 -15.50 -48.83 -10.26
N ILE A 651 -16.15 -49.00 -9.10
CA ILE A 651 -17.03 -47.97 -8.51
C ILE A 651 -16.25 -46.66 -8.28
N ASP A 652 -15.06 -46.74 -7.69
CA ASP A 652 -14.25 -45.55 -7.43
C ASP A 652 -13.77 -44.89 -8.73
N ALA A 653 -13.45 -45.68 -9.76
CA ALA A 653 -13.10 -45.16 -11.09
C ALA A 653 -14.29 -44.42 -11.74
N CYS A 654 -15.49 -44.99 -11.66
CA CYS A 654 -16.72 -44.34 -12.16
C CYS A 654 -16.98 -43.01 -11.44
N TYR A 655 -16.84 -42.97 -10.11
CA TYR A 655 -17.00 -41.73 -9.36
C TYR A 655 -15.91 -40.69 -9.68
N THR A 656 -14.66 -41.10 -9.91
CA THR A 656 -13.61 -40.18 -10.38
C THR A 656 -13.97 -39.57 -11.74
N LYS A 657 -14.45 -40.37 -12.70
CA LYS A 657 -14.92 -39.87 -14.00
C LYS A 657 -16.15 -38.97 -13.88
N TYR A 658 -17.12 -39.35 -13.06
CA TYR A 658 -18.31 -38.54 -12.77
C TYR A 658 -17.93 -37.16 -12.24
N HIS A 659 -17.01 -37.09 -11.26
CA HIS A 659 -16.58 -35.81 -10.70
C HIS A 659 -15.84 -34.93 -11.71
N GLY A 660 -15.06 -35.52 -12.62
CA GLY A 660 -14.44 -34.81 -13.73
C GLY A 660 -15.49 -34.22 -14.68
N PHE A 661 -16.42 -35.05 -15.16
CA PHE A 661 -17.51 -34.63 -16.03
C PHE A 661 -18.38 -33.52 -15.40
N ARG A 662 -18.69 -33.66 -14.12
CA ARG A 662 -19.46 -32.68 -13.35
C ARG A 662 -18.75 -31.33 -13.26
N ARG A 663 -17.45 -31.30 -12.94
CA ARG A 663 -16.67 -30.04 -12.87
C ARG A 663 -16.57 -29.37 -14.23
N HIS A 664 -16.48 -30.15 -15.29
CA HIS A 664 -16.49 -29.63 -16.65
C HIS A 664 -17.83 -28.92 -16.94
N LEU A 665 -18.96 -29.60 -16.70
CA LEU A 665 -20.29 -29.03 -16.94
C LEU A 665 -20.62 -27.82 -16.06
N SER A 666 -20.18 -27.81 -14.80
CA SER A 666 -20.41 -26.67 -13.89
C SER A 666 -19.48 -25.48 -14.16
N GLY A 667 -18.56 -25.59 -15.12
CA GLY A 667 -17.57 -24.55 -15.42
C GLY A 667 -16.44 -24.45 -14.40
N HIS A 668 -16.36 -25.37 -13.44
CA HIS A 668 -15.33 -25.38 -12.39
C HIS A 668 -13.93 -25.63 -12.96
N ASP A 669 -13.81 -26.57 -13.92
CA ASP A 669 -12.51 -26.83 -14.56
C ASP A 669 -12.01 -25.60 -15.33
N ARG A 670 -12.92 -24.88 -16.00
CA ARG A 670 -12.61 -23.61 -16.67
C ARG A 670 -12.17 -22.54 -15.67
N TYR A 671 -12.94 -22.33 -14.61
CA TYR A 671 -12.62 -21.36 -13.56
C TYR A 671 -11.25 -21.64 -12.94
N ARG A 672 -11.00 -22.90 -12.54
CA ARG A 672 -9.73 -23.30 -11.92
C ARG A 672 -8.56 -23.12 -12.87
N LYS A 673 -8.73 -23.49 -14.16
CA LYS A 673 -7.70 -23.26 -15.19
C LYS A 673 -7.39 -21.77 -15.32
N THR A 674 -8.40 -20.95 -15.57
CA THR A 674 -8.23 -19.48 -15.70
C THR A 674 -7.56 -18.90 -14.46
N TYR A 675 -8.05 -19.21 -13.26
CA TYR A 675 -7.49 -18.68 -12.02
C TYR A 675 -5.99 -18.95 -11.85
N PHE A 676 -5.52 -20.16 -12.12
CA PHE A 676 -4.10 -20.49 -11.97
C PHE A 676 -3.25 -20.09 -13.17
N ASP A 677 -3.82 -20.02 -14.37
CA ASP A 677 -3.12 -19.52 -15.55
C ASP A 677 -2.86 -18.02 -15.42
N ASP A 678 -3.82 -17.25 -14.87
CA ASP A 678 -3.65 -15.81 -14.59
C ASP A 678 -2.53 -15.52 -13.56
N LEU A 679 -2.08 -16.52 -12.80
CA LEU A 679 -0.98 -16.40 -11.83
C LEU A 679 0.39 -16.76 -12.43
N ILE A 680 0.44 -17.26 -13.66
CA ILE A 680 1.66 -17.68 -14.35
C ILE A 680 1.89 -16.73 -15.54
N PRO A 681 3.05 -16.07 -15.65
CA PRO A 681 3.34 -15.21 -16.80
C PRO A 681 3.25 -15.97 -18.13
N ASP A 682 2.69 -15.34 -19.17
CA ASP A 682 2.49 -15.96 -20.49
C ASP A 682 3.78 -16.46 -21.15
N ASN A 683 4.93 -15.89 -20.78
CA ASN A 683 6.26 -16.28 -21.28
C ASN A 683 6.93 -17.40 -20.46
N HIS A 684 6.32 -17.86 -19.38
CA HIS A 684 6.91 -18.89 -18.53
C HIS A 684 6.67 -20.29 -19.11
N THR A 685 7.75 -21.03 -19.34
CA THR A 685 7.71 -22.45 -19.71
C THR A 685 8.32 -23.28 -18.59
N SER A 686 7.50 -24.09 -17.91
CA SER A 686 8.00 -24.97 -16.85
C SER A 686 8.85 -26.12 -17.41
N LEU A 687 9.88 -26.52 -16.65
CA LEU A 687 10.72 -27.67 -16.97
C LEU A 687 9.89 -28.94 -17.09
N THR A 688 10.16 -29.80 -18.08
CA THR A 688 9.43 -31.08 -18.21
C THR A 688 9.61 -31.96 -16.97
N PRO A 689 8.56 -32.66 -16.49
CA PRO A 689 8.72 -33.58 -15.37
C PRO A 689 9.77 -34.64 -15.68
N ASP A 690 10.63 -34.98 -14.72
CA ASP A 690 11.64 -36.03 -14.86
C ASP A 690 10.99 -37.40 -15.12
N LEU A 691 9.85 -37.66 -14.48
CA LEU A 691 9.05 -38.87 -14.71
C LEU A 691 7.56 -38.52 -14.82
N THR A 692 6.89 -39.10 -15.81
CA THR A 692 5.42 -39.08 -15.91
C THR A 692 4.92 -40.52 -15.82
N VAL A 693 4.10 -40.82 -14.81
CA VAL A 693 3.72 -42.19 -14.45
C VAL A 693 2.22 -42.34 -14.23
N ASP A 694 1.75 -43.58 -14.37
CA ASP A 694 0.38 -43.95 -13.99
C ASP A 694 0.21 -44.10 -12.47
N SER A 695 1.31 -44.40 -11.77
CA SER A 695 1.32 -44.37 -10.31
C SER A 695 2.68 -44.04 -9.72
N VAL A 696 2.65 -43.21 -8.67
CA VAL A 696 3.81 -42.95 -7.81
C VAL A 696 4.27 -44.20 -7.06
N ASN A 697 3.42 -45.22 -6.92
CA ASN A 697 3.78 -46.51 -6.30
C ASN A 697 4.30 -47.52 -7.33
N SER A 698 5.23 -47.11 -8.18
CA SER A 698 5.86 -47.96 -9.18
C SER A 698 7.35 -48.13 -8.90
N ARG A 699 7.91 -49.25 -9.36
CA ARG A 699 9.35 -49.55 -9.20
C ARG A 699 10.22 -48.45 -9.81
N GLN A 700 9.83 -47.94 -10.98
CA GLN A 700 10.52 -46.82 -11.64
C GLN A 700 10.64 -45.59 -10.74
N VAL A 701 9.58 -45.23 -10.03
CA VAL A 701 9.59 -44.11 -9.08
C VAL A 701 10.47 -44.41 -7.87
N TRP A 702 10.40 -45.63 -7.33
CA TRP A 702 11.23 -46.01 -6.18
C TRP A 702 12.72 -45.98 -6.52
N ASP A 703 13.08 -46.48 -7.70
CA ASP A 703 14.46 -46.52 -8.17
C ASP A 703 14.99 -45.10 -8.42
N ALA A 704 14.18 -44.23 -9.05
CA ALA A 704 14.54 -42.82 -9.26
C ALA A 704 14.70 -42.04 -7.95
N VAL A 705 13.76 -42.19 -7.00
CA VAL A 705 13.85 -41.50 -5.70
C VAL A 705 15.00 -42.03 -4.85
N ALA A 706 15.30 -43.33 -4.92
CA ALA A 706 16.48 -43.91 -4.27
C ALA A 706 17.79 -43.34 -4.85
N GLN A 707 17.82 -43.06 -6.16
CA GLN A 707 18.95 -42.41 -6.81
C GLN A 707 19.06 -40.92 -6.47
N TRP A 708 17.94 -40.19 -6.46
CA TRP A 708 17.94 -38.74 -6.21
C TRP A 708 18.13 -38.38 -4.73
N GLN A 709 17.74 -39.27 -3.81
CA GLN A 709 17.86 -39.11 -2.37
C GLN A 709 17.37 -37.73 -1.88
N PRO A 710 16.09 -37.38 -2.10
CA PRO A 710 15.57 -36.08 -1.68
C PRO A 710 15.62 -35.93 -0.16
N GLU A 711 15.92 -34.72 0.29
CA GLU A 711 15.84 -34.33 1.70
C GLU A 711 14.41 -33.92 2.06
N ILE A 712 13.75 -33.21 1.15
CA ILE A 712 12.36 -32.79 1.26
C ILE A 712 11.60 -33.23 0.02
N THR A 713 10.37 -33.71 0.23
CA THR A 713 9.42 -33.98 -0.84
C THR A 713 8.12 -33.21 -0.62
N ILE A 714 7.71 -32.40 -1.60
CA ILE A 714 6.39 -31.77 -1.63
C ILE A 714 5.42 -32.71 -2.35
N VAL A 715 4.25 -32.95 -1.76
CA VAL A 715 3.21 -33.82 -2.32
C VAL A 715 1.92 -33.04 -2.53
N SER A 716 1.37 -33.11 -3.74
CA SER A 716 0.09 -32.47 -4.07
C SER A 716 -0.69 -33.24 -5.13
N GLY A 717 -1.88 -33.75 -4.77
CA GLY A 717 -2.82 -34.33 -5.74
C GLY A 717 -2.51 -35.76 -6.23
N THR A 718 -1.50 -36.43 -5.68
CA THR A 718 -1.22 -37.85 -5.98
C THR A 718 -2.20 -38.79 -5.25
N LYS A 719 -2.30 -40.05 -5.68
CA LYS A 719 -2.96 -41.11 -4.90
C LYS A 719 -2.13 -41.49 -3.68
N TYR A 720 -2.72 -42.35 -2.82
CA TYR A 720 -2.10 -42.88 -1.61
C TYR A 720 -0.64 -43.32 -1.86
N ILE A 721 0.30 -42.80 -1.07
CA ILE A 721 1.73 -43.12 -1.17
C ILE A 721 2.06 -44.28 -0.24
N GLY A 722 2.64 -45.34 -0.78
CA GLY A 722 2.99 -46.56 -0.07
C GLY A 722 4.33 -46.49 0.66
N LYS A 723 4.52 -47.38 1.64
CA LYS A 723 5.69 -47.44 2.52
C LYS A 723 7.03 -47.46 1.79
N ASN A 724 7.09 -48.11 0.61
CA ASN A 724 8.32 -48.16 -0.19
C ASN A 724 8.78 -46.78 -0.64
N LEU A 725 7.86 -45.91 -1.07
CA LEU A 725 8.21 -44.55 -1.48
C LEU A 725 8.47 -43.67 -0.26
N ILE A 726 7.66 -43.77 0.80
CA ILE A 726 7.85 -43.02 2.05
C ILE A 726 9.26 -43.25 2.62
N ALA A 727 9.73 -44.50 2.61
CA ALA A 727 11.06 -44.85 3.14
C ALA A 727 12.24 -44.26 2.34
N ARG A 728 12.00 -43.72 1.13
CA ARG A 728 13.04 -43.22 0.21
C ARG A 728 12.97 -41.71 -0.02
N ALA A 729 11.81 -41.10 0.22
CA ALA A 729 11.50 -39.74 -0.23
C ALA A 729 11.80 -38.62 0.81
N GLY A 730 12.70 -38.87 1.77
CA GLY A 730 13.06 -37.88 2.79
C GLY A 730 11.85 -37.40 3.60
N LEU A 731 11.89 -36.16 4.07
CA LEU A 731 10.76 -35.54 4.76
C LEU A 731 9.68 -35.11 3.77
N MET A 732 8.51 -35.75 3.85
CA MET A 732 7.41 -35.50 2.91
C MET A 732 6.40 -34.52 3.51
N ILE A 733 6.13 -33.40 2.84
CA ILE A 733 5.11 -32.42 3.20
C ILE A 733 3.96 -32.52 2.19
N ASN A 734 2.78 -32.91 2.67
CA ASN A 734 1.58 -33.04 1.85
C ASN A 734 0.70 -31.80 1.94
N LEU A 735 0.27 -31.31 0.77
CA LEU A 735 -0.69 -30.21 0.62
C LEU A 735 -2.09 -30.82 0.56
N HIS A 736 -2.70 -31.01 1.73
CA HIS A 736 -4.05 -31.56 1.82
C HIS A 736 -5.09 -30.45 1.80
N THR A 737 -5.98 -30.44 0.81
CA THR A 737 -7.08 -29.46 0.73
C THR A 737 -8.25 -29.83 1.64
N GLY A 738 -8.00 -29.83 2.96
CA GLY A 738 -8.99 -30.05 4.02
C GLY A 738 -8.45 -29.67 5.41
N HIS A 739 -9.37 -29.49 6.37
CA HIS A 739 -9.04 -29.21 7.77
C HIS A 739 -8.75 -30.51 8.53
N LEU A 740 -7.48 -30.78 8.83
CA LEU A 740 -7.10 -31.94 9.64
C LEU A 740 -7.15 -31.64 11.13
N PRO A 741 -7.50 -32.62 11.99
CA PRO A 741 -7.79 -34.02 11.66
C PRO A 741 -9.22 -34.31 11.13
N GLU A 742 -10.15 -33.36 11.16
CA GLU A 742 -11.59 -33.63 10.99
C GLU A 742 -12.02 -34.05 9.59
N TYR A 743 -11.41 -33.49 8.54
CA TYR A 743 -11.76 -33.76 7.15
C TYR A 743 -10.57 -34.35 6.39
N LYS A 744 -10.54 -35.68 6.31
CA LYS A 744 -9.51 -36.48 5.64
C LYS A 744 -9.98 -36.96 4.27
N GLY A 745 -9.06 -37.18 3.34
CA GLY A 745 -9.34 -37.73 2.02
C GLY A 745 -9.83 -36.70 0.99
N ASN A 746 -10.90 -37.01 0.27
CA ASN A 746 -11.28 -36.28 -0.95
C ASN A 746 -12.44 -35.31 -0.71
N HIS A 747 -12.46 -34.22 -1.48
CA HIS A 747 -13.56 -33.24 -1.49
C HIS A 747 -13.83 -32.62 -0.10
N CYS A 748 -12.79 -32.41 0.71
CA CYS A 748 -12.96 -31.98 2.10
C CYS A 748 -13.60 -30.59 2.22
N ILE A 749 -13.31 -29.66 1.30
CA ILE A 749 -14.00 -28.35 1.23
C ILE A 749 -15.52 -28.54 1.02
N PHE A 750 -15.91 -29.44 0.11
CA PHE A 750 -17.32 -29.79 -0.09
C PHE A 750 -17.95 -30.33 1.19
N PHE A 751 -17.28 -31.27 1.88
CA PHE A 751 -17.84 -31.89 3.09
C PHE A 751 -17.90 -30.93 4.28
N ALA A 752 -16.94 -30.03 4.43
CA ALA A 752 -16.99 -28.97 5.43
C ALA A 752 -18.23 -28.08 5.22
N LEU A 753 -18.45 -27.62 3.98
CA LEU A 753 -19.64 -26.84 3.63
C LEU A 753 -20.93 -27.64 3.75
N ASN A 754 -20.93 -28.91 3.33
CA ASN A 754 -22.09 -29.79 3.44
C ASN A 754 -22.48 -30.03 4.90
N ASP A 755 -21.51 -30.09 5.80
CA ASP A 755 -21.73 -30.23 7.25
C ASP A 755 -22.09 -28.89 7.92
N GLY A 756 -22.02 -27.77 7.18
CA GLY A 756 -22.23 -26.43 7.72
C GLY A 756 -21.03 -25.85 8.48
N ALA A 757 -19.91 -26.59 8.52
CA ALA A 757 -18.67 -26.20 9.20
C ALA A 757 -17.82 -25.28 8.32
N VAL A 758 -18.33 -24.06 8.06
CA VAL A 758 -17.66 -23.06 7.22
C VAL A 758 -16.31 -22.63 7.81
N ASP A 759 -16.18 -22.63 9.15
CA ASP A 759 -14.93 -22.41 9.89
C ASP A 759 -13.86 -23.47 9.62
N LYS A 760 -14.26 -24.63 9.11
CA LYS A 760 -13.37 -25.75 8.75
C LYS A 760 -13.07 -25.82 7.25
N VAL A 761 -13.37 -24.77 6.49
CA VAL A 761 -12.88 -24.59 5.13
C VAL A 761 -11.40 -24.18 5.22
N SER A 762 -10.47 -25.11 4.92
CA SER A 762 -9.03 -24.84 4.97
C SER A 762 -8.23 -25.88 4.18
N SER A 763 -6.93 -25.62 3.98
CA SER A 763 -5.92 -26.61 3.58
C SER A 763 -4.92 -26.81 4.71
N THR A 764 -4.42 -28.03 4.87
CA THR A 764 -3.42 -28.37 5.88
C THR A 764 -2.14 -28.82 5.20
N LEU A 765 -1.02 -28.19 5.55
CA LEU A 765 0.32 -28.69 5.27
C LEU A 765 0.70 -29.62 6.42
N HIS A 766 0.97 -30.88 6.14
CA HIS A 766 1.30 -31.84 7.19
C HIS A 766 2.37 -32.84 6.72
N GLN A 767 3.07 -33.43 7.67
CA GLN A 767 3.99 -34.52 7.40
C GLN A 767 3.21 -35.72 6.85
N LEU A 768 3.63 -36.23 5.69
CA LEU A 768 3.05 -37.46 5.14
C LEU A 768 3.61 -38.66 5.90
N THR A 769 2.72 -39.50 6.41
CA THR A 769 3.05 -40.76 7.07
C THR A 769 2.33 -41.92 6.38
N SER A 770 2.53 -43.15 6.85
CA SER A 770 1.78 -44.30 6.33
C SER A 770 0.27 -44.23 6.63
N THR A 771 -0.11 -43.40 7.60
CA THR A 771 -1.51 -43.14 7.96
C THR A 771 -2.04 -42.00 7.09
N LEU A 772 -3.12 -42.26 6.35
CA LEU A 772 -3.75 -41.27 5.47
C LEU A 772 -4.11 -40.01 6.25
N ASP A 773 -3.53 -38.88 5.84
CA ASP A 773 -3.70 -37.56 6.45
C ASP A 773 -3.51 -37.54 7.98
N GLY A 774 -2.64 -38.42 8.49
CA GLY A 774 -2.47 -38.69 9.92
C GLY A 774 -1.16 -38.22 10.54
N GLY A 775 -0.30 -37.52 9.81
CA GLY A 775 0.96 -36.99 10.33
C GLY A 775 0.88 -35.56 10.84
N ASP A 776 1.89 -35.14 11.60
CA ASP A 776 1.88 -33.85 12.31
C ASP A 776 1.75 -32.65 11.36
N ILE A 777 1.08 -31.61 11.84
CA ILE A 777 0.70 -30.43 11.06
C ILE A 777 1.84 -29.42 11.07
N LEU A 778 2.27 -28.98 9.89
CA LEU A 778 3.24 -27.92 9.70
C LEU A 778 2.56 -26.54 9.67
N ASP A 779 1.45 -26.43 8.92
CA ASP A 779 0.71 -25.18 8.77
C ASP A 779 -0.75 -25.47 8.42
N ARG A 780 -1.66 -24.56 8.77
CA ARG A 780 -3.04 -24.62 8.34
C ARG A 780 -3.46 -23.29 7.71
N VAL A 781 -3.91 -23.41 6.49
CA VAL A 781 -4.26 -22.31 5.61
C VAL A 781 -5.77 -22.16 5.53
N VAL A 782 -6.29 -21.07 6.09
CA VAL A 782 -7.72 -20.75 6.07
C VAL A 782 -7.95 -19.62 5.06
N PRO A 783 -8.69 -19.84 3.96
CA PRO A 783 -9.04 -18.77 3.04
C PRO A 783 -10.10 -17.85 3.66
N PRO A 784 -10.15 -16.57 3.26
CA PRO A 784 -11.31 -15.73 3.49
C PRO A 784 -12.51 -16.36 2.77
N VAL A 785 -13.65 -16.37 3.45
CA VAL A 785 -14.92 -16.88 2.94
C VAL A 785 -15.83 -15.69 2.65
N LEU A 786 -16.28 -15.56 1.40
CA LEU A 786 -17.16 -14.51 0.93
C LEU A 786 -18.60 -15.02 0.80
N PRO A 787 -19.63 -14.16 0.99
CA PRO A 787 -21.02 -14.56 0.83
C PRO A 787 -21.39 -15.08 -0.57
N THR A 788 -20.60 -14.70 -1.58
CA THR A 788 -20.76 -15.12 -2.98
C THR A 788 -19.85 -16.28 -3.37
N ASP A 789 -19.07 -16.83 -2.44
CA ASP A 789 -18.18 -17.93 -2.75
C ASP A 789 -18.94 -19.21 -3.12
N SER A 790 -18.30 -20.00 -3.97
CA SER A 790 -18.66 -21.38 -4.22
C SER A 790 -17.64 -22.30 -3.55
N GLU A 791 -17.96 -23.59 -3.49
CA GLU A 791 -16.97 -24.61 -3.12
C GLU A 791 -15.71 -24.52 -3.98
N GLU A 792 -15.84 -24.23 -5.28
CA GLU A 792 -14.72 -24.19 -6.21
C GLU A 792 -13.83 -22.96 -6.00
N THR A 793 -14.44 -21.80 -5.72
CA THR A 793 -13.66 -20.58 -5.42
C THR A 793 -12.89 -20.75 -4.11
N LEU A 794 -13.50 -21.38 -3.10
CA LEU A 794 -12.84 -21.72 -1.83
C LEU A 794 -11.75 -22.76 -2.00
N TYR A 795 -11.99 -23.84 -2.75
CA TYR A 795 -11.00 -24.88 -3.06
C TYR A 795 -9.77 -24.31 -3.77
N THR A 796 -10.01 -23.48 -4.79
CA THR A 796 -8.96 -22.86 -5.61
C THR A 796 -8.11 -21.91 -4.76
N ARG A 797 -8.76 -21.08 -3.95
CA ARG A 797 -8.09 -20.14 -3.04
C ARG A 797 -7.28 -20.85 -1.95
N CYS A 798 -7.86 -21.89 -1.32
CA CYS A 798 -7.17 -22.79 -0.40
C CYS A 798 -5.87 -23.33 -1.01
N SER A 799 -5.97 -23.86 -2.24
CA SER A 799 -4.85 -24.50 -2.92
C SER A 799 -3.74 -23.50 -3.28
N HIS A 800 -4.11 -22.31 -3.76
CA HIS A 800 -3.17 -21.22 -4.03
C HIS A 800 -2.36 -20.85 -2.78
N ILE A 801 -3.03 -20.51 -1.68
CA ILE A 801 -2.31 -20.08 -0.46
C ILE A 801 -1.47 -21.23 0.11
N ALA A 802 -1.93 -22.48 0.02
CA ALA A 802 -1.17 -23.64 0.46
C ALA A 802 0.13 -23.85 -0.34
N VAL A 803 0.09 -23.62 -1.66
CA VAL A 803 1.29 -23.63 -2.52
C VAL A 803 2.28 -22.55 -2.05
N ASP A 804 1.82 -21.32 -1.86
CA ASP A 804 2.68 -20.22 -1.43
C ASP A 804 3.31 -20.47 -0.06
N ARG A 805 2.53 -21.03 0.87
CA ARG A 805 2.99 -21.38 2.21
C ARG A 805 4.01 -22.51 2.21
N VAL A 806 3.81 -23.57 1.42
CA VAL A 806 4.81 -24.66 1.38
C VAL A 806 6.13 -24.18 0.81
N ILE A 807 6.12 -23.31 -0.20
CA ILE A 807 7.34 -22.75 -0.80
C ILE A 807 8.11 -21.95 0.25
N LYS A 808 7.43 -21.07 1.00
CA LYS A 808 8.03 -20.29 2.08
C LYS A 808 8.63 -21.16 3.19
N HIS A 809 7.94 -22.23 3.59
CA HIS A 809 8.43 -23.18 4.57
C HIS A 809 9.71 -23.89 4.09
N VAL A 810 9.73 -24.37 2.84
CA VAL A 810 10.91 -25.05 2.27
C VAL A 810 12.08 -24.08 2.07
N GLU A 811 11.81 -22.82 1.71
CA GLU A 811 12.82 -21.76 1.67
C GLU A 811 13.45 -21.52 3.04
N GLN A 812 12.64 -21.34 4.07
CA GLN A 812 13.13 -21.18 5.45
C GLN A 812 13.98 -22.37 5.89
N PHE A 813 13.58 -23.59 5.51
CA PHE A 813 14.38 -24.78 5.74
C PHE A 813 15.73 -24.74 5.04
N SER A 814 15.78 -24.30 3.78
CA SER A 814 17.03 -24.15 3.02
C SER A 814 18.01 -23.13 3.65
N MET A 815 17.48 -22.19 4.44
CA MET A 815 18.22 -21.22 5.24
C MET A 815 18.61 -21.73 6.63
N GLY A 816 18.34 -23.00 6.95
CA GLY A 816 18.70 -23.64 8.21
C GLY A 816 17.67 -23.53 9.33
N LYS A 817 16.47 -22.98 9.08
CA LYS A 817 15.36 -23.08 10.04
C LYS A 817 14.81 -24.51 10.06
N LYS A 818 14.35 -24.97 11.23
CA LYS A 818 13.70 -26.28 11.35
C LYS A 818 12.20 -26.13 11.08
N PHE A 819 11.57 -27.23 10.65
CA PHE A 819 10.12 -27.31 10.62
C PHE A 819 9.58 -27.52 12.03
N ASP A 820 8.62 -26.68 12.40
CA ASP A 820 7.91 -26.79 13.67
C ASP A 820 6.58 -27.51 13.44
N PHE A 821 6.57 -28.81 13.68
CA PHE A 821 5.38 -29.64 13.56
C PHE A 821 4.57 -29.67 14.86
N VAL A 822 3.26 -29.59 14.71
CA VAL A 822 2.29 -29.74 15.80
C VAL A 822 1.59 -31.08 15.66
N SER A 823 1.67 -31.92 16.70
CA SER A 823 1.03 -33.23 16.67
C SER A 823 -0.49 -33.14 16.55
N GLN A 824 -1.06 -33.98 15.69
CA GLN A 824 -2.51 -34.04 15.50
C GLN A 824 -3.14 -35.06 16.45
N GLU A 825 -4.32 -34.74 16.99
CA GLU A 825 -5.15 -35.74 17.65
C GLU A 825 -5.68 -36.76 16.63
N MET A 826 -5.55 -38.04 16.94
CA MET A 826 -6.01 -39.11 16.06
C MET A 826 -7.55 -39.16 16.06
N GLY A 827 -8.17 -38.62 15.01
CA GLY A 827 -9.63 -38.59 14.85
C GLY A 827 -10.12 -38.17 13.45
N GLY A 828 -11.39 -37.75 13.36
CA GLY A 828 -12.01 -37.19 12.15
C GLY A 828 -12.64 -38.19 11.17
N ARG A 829 -13.17 -37.68 10.05
CA ARG A 829 -13.88 -38.46 9.02
C ARG A 829 -13.07 -38.51 7.73
N THR A 830 -12.91 -39.71 7.17
CA THR A 830 -12.25 -39.91 5.87
C THR A 830 -13.27 -40.02 4.76
N PHE A 831 -13.17 -39.12 3.78
CA PHE A 831 -14.06 -39.04 2.64
C PHE A 831 -13.43 -39.59 1.36
N ARG A 832 -14.19 -40.37 0.62
CA ARG A 832 -13.83 -40.97 -0.67
C ARG A 832 -14.60 -40.27 -1.79
N HIS A 833 -14.14 -40.41 -3.03
CA HIS A 833 -14.85 -39.86 -4.19
C HIS A 833 -16.32 -40.31 -4.25
N ARG A 834 -16.63 -41.57 -3.88
CA ARG A 834 -17.99 -42.11 -3.87
C ARG A 834 -18.91 -41.56 -2.77
N ASP A 835 -18.34 -40.93 -1.73
CA ASP A 835 -19.13 -40.41 -0.61
C ASP A 835 -19.81 -39.07 -0.97
N ARG A 836 -19.35 -38.43 -2.05
CA ARG A 836 -19.93 -37.24 -2.65
C ARG A 836 -20.92 -37.67 -3.73
N THR A 837 -22.19 -37.78 -3.34
CA THR A 837 -23.29 -38.21 -4.21
C THR A 837 -24.04 -37.01 -4.78
N PRO A 838 -24.74 -37.16 -5.92
CA PRO A 838 -25.58 -36.10 -6.48
C PRO A 838 -26.59 -35.53 -5.47
N THR A 839 -27.12 -36.37 -4.59
CA THR A 839 -28.04 -35.97 -3.52
C THR A 839 -27.41 -35.00 -2.53
N LYS A 840 -26.17 -35.24 -2.09
CA LYS A 840 -25.43 -34.30 -1.22
C LYS A 840 -25.07 -33.02 -1.95
N GLU A 841 -24.80 -33.10 -3.25
CA GLU A 841 -24.50 -31.91 -4.06
C GLU A 841 -25.70 -30.99 -4.20
N LEU A 842 -26.88 -31.56 -4.49
CA LEU A 842 -28.14 -30.81 -4.46
C LEU A 842 -28.41 -30.24 -3.06
N GLY A 843 -28.14 -31.01 -2.01
CA GLY A 843 -28.23 -30.54 -0.63
C GLY A 843 -27.32 -29.34 -0.35
N LEU A 844 -26.06 -29.38 -0.79
CA LEU A 844 -25.15 -28.25 -0.63
C LEU A 844 -25.58 -27.05 -1.49
N LEU A 845 -26.01 -27.26 -2.73
CA LEU A 845 -26.51 -26.19 -3.59
C LEU A 845 -27.70 -25.48 -2.94
N TRP A 846 -28.62 -26.23 -2.33
CA TRP A 846 -29.73 -25.68 -1.57
C TRP A 846 -29.24 -24.92 -0.32
N LYS A 847 -28.29 -25.47 0.44
CA LYS A 847 -27.69 -24.78 1.60
C LYS A 847 -27.01 -23.45 1.21
N LEU A 848 -26.30 -23.42 0.09
CA LEU A 848 -25.59 -22.23 -0.38
C LEU A 848 -26.55 -21.18 -0.96
N ARG A 849 -27.53 -21.58 -1.78
CA ARG A 849 -28.41 -20.66 -2.52
C ARG A 849 -29.67 -20.27 -1.74
N VAL A 850 -30.26 -21.20 -0.99
CA VAL A 850 -31.57 -21.02 -0.35
C VAL A 850 -31.40 -20.72 1.13
N ASN A 851 -30.64 -21.53 1.88
CA ASN A 851 -30.40 -21.27 3.30
C ASN A 851 -29.36 -20.18 3.54
N GLY A 852 -28.71 -19.68 2.50
CA GLY A 852 -27.68 -18.65 2.62
C GLY A 852 -26.53 -19.06 3.55
N LEU A 853 -26.08 -20.31 3.54
CA LEU A 853 -25.05 -20.82 4.47
C LEU A 853 -23.85 -19.87 4.61
N LEU A 854 -23.32 -19.37 3.48
CA LEU A 854 -22.20 -18.41 3.48
C LEU A 854 -22.62 -16.97 3.78
N ARG A 855 -23.87 -16.60 3.48
CA ARG A 855 -24.43 -15.28 3.81
C ARG A 855 -24.66 -15.14 5.33
N ASN A 856 -25.09 -16.23 5.97
CA ASN A 856 -25.43 -16.28 7.39
C ASN A 856 -24.23 -16.54 8.30
N TYR A 857 -23.14 -17.11 7.76
CA TYR A 857 -21.91 -17.32 8.53
C TYR A 857 -21.32 -16.01 9.08
N GLY A 858 -21.57 -14.88 8.41
CA GLY A 858 -21.16 -13.55 8.89
C GLY A 858 -22.11 -12.90 9.92
N THR A 859 -23.33 -13.41 10.09
CA THR A 859 -24.38 -12.79 10.92
C THR A 859 -24.75 -13.58 12.18
N GLY A 860 -24.33 -14.84 12.32
CA GLY A 860 -24.86 -15.79 13.31
C GLY A 860 -24.03 -16.09 14.57
N LYS A 861 -23.00 -15.31 14.94
CA LYS A 861 -22.18 -15.56 16.15
C LYS A 861 -22.57 -14.71 17.38
N GLU A 862 -23.84 -14.29 17.50
CA GLU A 862 -24.39 -13.68 18.73
C GLU A 862 -25.44 -14.56 19.45
N SER A 863 -25.60 -15.82 19.08
CA SER A 863 -26.48 -16.74 19.81
C SER A 863 -25.88 -18.14 19.90
N GLU A 864 -25.74 -18.60 21.14
CA GLU A 864 -25.25 -19.91 21.61
C GLU A 864 -23.73 -20.00 21.88
N GLY A 865 -23.37 -19.84 23.16
CA GLY A 865 -22.05 -20.16 23.73
C GLY A 865 -21.61 -19.20 24.82
#